data_AF-A0A943PHT2-F1
#
_entry.id   AF-A0A943PHT2-F1
#
_cell.length_a   1.000
_cell.length_b   1.000
_cell.length_c   1.000
_cell.angle_alpha   90.00
_cell.angle_beta   90.00
_cell.angle_gamma   90.00
#
_symmetry.space_group_name_H-M   'P 1'
#
loop_
_entity.id
_entity.type
_entity.pdbx_description
1 polymer ?
#
loop_
_entity_poly.entity_id
_entity_poly.type
_entity_poly.pdbx_seq_one_letter_code
_entity_poly.pdbx_strand_id
1 'polypeptide(L)'
;MHKGRLGVAVLLLFAAVFCFSGCNMKSDEKTVFARDTDPAYIDLLRDIAPDCTLRDGKGLSSLLSSVDGEDKAFALFDVQARASKDAGTGGIWYEHFATAAVIAVDRSRFDGEIKGWRDLENISCPVGFTSRYERMLFAAVSYGLEKNYMSGEAVGLLHKLNKSGRLSYDKIDAPVNICWDYQAALMKREGKNIEIIIPSEGTLLYGVGVLSGYEMKFSQNAGDAIAAAGFRADKAQGENYPSLSEYGRAERVGDAVEFARQTENFISVFKRGVFRSRLYSSAESFEHKLLGAAVIMTAIIWMGFALRRVQRKDIRMLVRALGGMVIAWMLVCILKYQTDGNPVMGRYLWYAYYVFMMGLPLLMLILSLMIDSSGNVRQRKIFVCSGFAVYAVLLLTVFTNDLHGWVFKFEDIKTFSGGYTYNFGYYLIFAFIVAAVILSTAILVRKAMRGFNRSRLVLPILSEVLLFVYCAAYAAGVPVARDSDITTVSCVFALAFAELAMRTGLVPVNQKYAVLFSNSPLRMQIIDSEGNAEFSSAGARPISREDWEKLRDDIKHPLLLHGDTLLYADGIPGGMIVWQESIAEILDMQQEIRENVLKLTSANKLLVTERESKYRLAAAEENVRLMELLNAEMERHLERMNDMIDGLERSNNKQRDIARITLLMCYIKRRCSLFFKEQEGGDMPAEELAVYIDELSEFASYADIRISTVCTAKGSLSPRCGSVMYDFFYSVLDSCAGEENTLLERLADTDGMTEMKLLPSSFDGGEEFMSDELKKAVEGVGGTVSVKDLDETAGISLRVPKGGKAP
;
A
#
# COMPACT_ATOMS: atom_id res chain seq x y z
N MET A 1 -2.00 -15.56 -10.61
CA MET A 1 -2.49 -15.59 -12.01
C MET A 1 -4.02 -15.44 -12.20
N HIS A 2 -4.81 -15.05 -11.18
CA HIS A 2 -6.29 -15.03 -11.31
C HIS A 2 -6.95 -13.64 -11.52
N LYS A 3 -6.19 -12.53 -11.55
CA LYS A 3 -6.75 -11.17 -11.56
C LYS A 3 -6.93 -10.49 -12.94
N GLY A 4 -6.42 -11.10 -14.02
CA GLY A 4 -6.60 -10.61 -15.39
C GLY A 4 -7.77 -11.25 -16.15
N ARG A 5 -8.29 -12.39 -15.66
CA ARG A 5 -9.24 -13.22 -16.42
C ARG A 5 -10.65 -12.64 -16.55
N LEU A 6 -11.11 -11.80 -15.62
CA LEU A 6 -12.45 -11.21 -15.72
C LEU A 6 -12.49 -10.04 -16.73
N GLY A 7 -11.46 -9.19 -16.72
CA GLY A 7 -11.32 -8.11 -17.71
C GLY A 7 -11.06 -8.66 -19.12
N VAL A 8 -10.25 -9.73 -19.22
CA VAL A 8 -10.03 -10.45 -20.48
C VAL A 8 -11.28 -11.22 -20.91
N ALA A 9 -12.09 -11.79 -20.01
CA ALA A 9 -13.35 -12.44 -20.37
C ALA A 9 -14.41 -11.44 -20.87
N VAL A 10 -14.49 -10.24 -20.28
CA VAL A 10 -15.37 -9.16 -20.79
C VAL A 10 -14.85 -8.63 -22.13
N LEU A 11 -13.54 -8.42 -22.28
CA LEU A 11 -12.91 -8.08 -23.56
C LEU A 11 -13.07 -9.18 -24.62
N LEU A 12 -13.01 -10.45 -24.24
CA LEU A 12 -13.25 -11.60 -25.13
C LEU A 12 -14.74 -11.77 -25.44
N LEU A 13 -15.65 -11.41 -24.55
CA LEU A 13 -17.09 -11.37 -24.83
C LEU A 13 -17.41 -10.22 -25.80
N PHE A 14 -16.78 -9.05 -25.61
CA PHE A 14 -16.84 -7.94 -26.57
C PHE A 14 -16.17 -8.30 -27.90
N ALA A 15 -15.02 -8.98 -27.88
CA ALA A 15 -14.35 -9.47 -29.10
C ALA A 15 -15.17 -10.56 -29.80
N ALA A 16 -15.84 -11.45 -29.07
CA ALA A 16 -16.74 -12.45 -29.64
C ALA A 16 -17.99 -11.81 -30.27
N VAL A 17 -18.53 -10.75 -29.67
CA VAL A 17 -19.61 -9.94 -30.27
C VAL A 17 -19.12 -9.17 -31.52
N PHE A 18 -17.86 -8.71 -31.52
CA PHE A 18 -17.21 -8.14 -32.71
C PHE A 18 -16.94 -9.18 -33.81
N CYS A 19 -16.57 -10.42 -33.47
CA CYS A 19 -16.36 -11.50 -34.44
C CYS A 19 -17.66 -11.97 -35.11
N PHE A 20 -18.83 -11.70 -34.53
CA PHE A 20 -20.13 -12.00 -35.16
C PHE A 20 -20.71 -10.86 -36.01
N SER A 21 -19.99 -9.74 -36.17
CA SER A 21 -20.45 -8.58 -36.94
C SER A 21 -19.77 -8.44 -38.30
N GLY A 22 -18.94 -9.42 -38.66
CA GLY A 22 -18.22 -9.49 -39.93
C GLY A 22 -18.75 -10.57 -40.88
N CYS A 23 -20.05 -10.89 -40.87
CA CYS A 23 -20.65 -11.49 -42.05
C CYS A 23 -20.81 -10.38 -43.09
N ASN A 24 -19.73 -10.11 -43.85
CA ASN A 24 -19.89 -9.56 -45.19
C ASN A 24 -20.84 -10.52 -45.92
N MET A 25 -22.10 -10.11 -46.09
CA MET A 25 -22.95 -10.74 -47.10
C MET A 25 -22.25 -10.52 -48.43
N LYS A 26 -21.47 -11.50 -48.87
CA LYS A 26 -21.24 -11.73 -50.29
C LYS A 26 -22.63 -12.01 -50.85
N SER A 27 -23.21 -10.98 -51.47
CA SER A 27 -24.40 -11.13 -52.28
C SER A 27 -23.88 -11.51 -53.65
N ASP A 28 -24.14 -12.74 -54.10
CA ASP A 28 -23.92 -13.12 -55.51
C ASP A 28 -24.92 -12.40 -56.45
N GLU A 29 -25.84 -11.60 -55.90
CA GLU A 29 -26.82 -10.79 -56.64
C GLU A 29 -26.43 -9.31 -56.69
N LYS A 30 -26.41 -8.77 -57.92
CA LYS A 30 -26.35 -7.33 -58.22
C LYS A 30 -27.47 -6.59 -57.49
N THR A 31 -27.09 -5.69 -56.58
CA THR A 31 -28.05 -5.02 -55.68
C THR A 31 -27.98 -3.49 -55.82
N VAL A 32 -29.14 -2.87 -56.01
CA VAL A 32 -29.32 -1.40 -55.98
C VAL A 32 -29.91 -1.01 -54.63
N PHE A 33 -29.19 -0.18 -53.87
CA PHE A 33 -29.65 0.37 -52.61
C PHE A 33 -30.29 1.74 -52.84
N ALA A 34 -31.58 1.86 -52.48
CA ALA A 34 -32.32 3.11 -52.53
C ALA A 34 -32.56 3.61 -51.11
N ARG A 35 -31.95 4.75 -50.73
CA ARG A 35 -32.06 5.34 -49.39
C ARG A 35 -32.80 6.66 -49.46
N ASP A 36 -33.83 6.82 -48.61
CA ASP A 36 -34.64 8.04 -48.49
C ASP A 36 -35.23 8.50 -49.85
N THR A 37 -35.31 7.55 -50.78
CA THR A 37 -35.73 7.73 -52.17
C THR A 37 -37.25 7.73 -52.27
N ASP A 38 -37.79 8.50 -53.22
CA ASP A 38 -39.24 8.55 -53.46
C ASP A 38 -39.75 7.19 -53.98
N PRO A 39 -40.93 6.67 -53.52
CA PRO A 39 -41.41 5.37 -53.96
C PRO A 39 -41.64 5.33 -55.47
N ALA A 40 -42.03 6.47 -56.08
CA ALA A 40 -42.21 6.56 -57.52
C ALA A 40 -40.90 6.26 -58.29
N TYR A 41 -39.74 6.67 -57.75
CA TYR A 41 -38.46 6.35 -58.38
C TYR A 41 -38.00 4.91 -58.08
N ILE A 42 -38.35 4.37 -56.91
CA ILE A 42 -38.09 2.95 -56.59
C ILE A 42 -38.86 2.03 -57.54
N ASP A 43 -40.12 2.34 -57.82
CA ASP A 43 -40.94 1.58 -58.75
C ASP A 43 -40.40 1.71 -60.19
N LEU A 44 -40.01 2.92 -60.61
CA LEU A 44 -39.31 3.11 -61.89
C LEU A 44 -38.03 2.27 -62.00
N LEU A 45 -37.20 2.26 -60.96
CA LEU A 45 -35.97 1.46 -60.93
C LEU A 45 -36.24 -0.03 -61.09
N ARG A 46 -37.36 -0.53 -60.55
CA ARG A 46 -37.77 -1.93 -60.69
C ARG A 46 -38.12 -2.27 -62.14
N ASP A 47 -38.67 -1.32 -62.88
CA ASP A 47 -39.07 -1.49 -64.28
C ASP A 47 -37.89 -1.34 -65.26
N ILE A 48 -36.98 -0.38 -65.02
CA ILE A 48 -35.87 -0.10 -65.95
C ILE A 48 -34.63 -0.97 -65.73
N ALA A 49 -34.46 -1.56 -64.54
CA ALA A 49 -33.33 -2.42 -64.18
C ALA A 49 -33.79 -3.75 -63.56
N PRO A 50 -34.47 -4.64 -64.33
CA PRO A 50 -35.05 -5.88 -63.82
C PRO A 50 -34.01 -6.91 -63.37
N ASP A 51 -32.77 -6.81 -63.86
CA ASP A 51 -31.66 -7.70 -63.52
C ASP A 51 -31.02 -7.39 -62.15
N CYS A 52 -31.52 -6.38 -61.43
CA CYS A 52 -30.99 -5.95 -60.14
C CYS A 52 -32.03 -6.12 -59.04
N THR A 53 -31.58 -6.57 -57.86
CA THR A 53 -32.44 -6.59 -56.68
C THR A 53 -32.44 -5.22 -56.00
N LEU A 54 -33.62 -4.65 -55.77
CA LEU A 54 -33.77 -3.39 -55.04
C LEU A 54 -33.87 -3.67 -53.55
N ARG A 55 -33.02 -3.01 -52.76
CA ARG A 55 -33.07 -3.05 -51.29
C ARG A 55 -33.21 -1.65 -50.72
N ASP A 56 -34.02 -1.54 -49.67
CA ASP A 56 -34.08 -0.31 -48.87
C ASP A 56 -32.70 -0.10 -48.23
N GLY A 57 -32.08 1.06 -48.52
CA GLY A 57 -30.79 1.47 -48.00
C GLY A 57 -30.87 2.05 -46.59
N LYS A 58 -32.01 1.92 -45.90
CA LYS A 58 -32.14 2.24 -44.47
C LYS A 58 -31.06 1.51 -43.68
N GLY A 59 -30.09 2.29 -43.26
CA GLY A 59 -29.01 1.76 -42.47
C GLY A 59 -27.77 1.32 -43.24
N LEU A 60 -27.37 2.08 -44.24
CA LEU A 60 -26.00 2.00 -44.71
C LEU A 60 -25.44 3.42 -44.90
N SER A 61 -25.11 4.08 -43.80
CA SER A 61 -24.58 5.46 -43.84
C SER A 61 -23.15 5.57 -44.37
N SER A 62 -22.39 4.47 -44.40
CA SER A 62 -20.96 4.43 -44.78
C SER A 62 -20.68 4.08 -46.25
N LEU A 63 -21.69 4.11 -47.13
CA LEU A 63 -21.60 3.44 -48.44
C LEU A 63 -20.85 4.18 -49.54
N LEU A 64 -20.75 5.51 -49.46
CA LEU A 64 -20.05 6.23 -50.52
C LEU A 64 -18.57 5.83 -50.56
N SER A 65 -17.98 5.49 -49.43
CA SER A 65 -16.60 4.96 -49.33
C SER A 65 -16.43 3.49 -49.73
N SER A 66 -17.49 2.78 -50.16
CA SER A 66 -17.43 1.33 -50.45
C SER A 66 -18.11 0.93 -51.76
N VAL A 67 -18.12 1.81 -52.76
CA VAL A 67 -18.58 1.46 -54.12
C VAL A 67 -17.58 0.52 -54.83
N ASP A 68 -16.43 0.24 -54.22
CA ASP A 68 -15.39 -0.72 -54.68
C ASP A 68 -15.80 -2.20 -54.69
N GLY A 69 -17.07 -2.54 -54.39
CA GLY A 69 -17.57 -3.91 -54.50
C GLY A 69 -18.17 -4.18 -55.87
N GLU A 70 -17.73 -5.25 -56.55
CA GLU A 70 -18.14 -5.65 -57.91
C GLU A 70 -19.67 -5.85 -58.11
N ASP A 71 -20.50 -5.81 -57.05
CA ASP A 71 -21.93 -6.14 -57.10
C ASP A 71 -22.87 -5.09 -56.45
N LYS A 72 -22.40 -3.86 -56.15
CA LYS A 72 -23.21 -2.83 -55.46
C LYS A 72 -23.47 -1.56 -56.28
N ALA A 73 -24.69 -1.04 -56.19
CA ALA A 73 -25.10 0.23 -56.79
C ALA A 73 -25.99 1.06 -55.85
N PHE A 74 -25.99 2.39 -56.00
CA PHE A 74 -26.66 3.34 -55.09
C PHE A 74 -27.48 4.38 -55.86
N ALA A 75 -28.77 4.50 -55.51
CA ALA A 75 -29.63 5.58 -56.01
C ALA A 75 -29.34 6.88 -55.24
N LEU A 76 -28.84 7.90 -55.94
CA LEU A 76 -28.27 9.12 -55.36
C LEU A 76 -28.59 10.35 -56.22
N PHE A 77 -28.24 11.53 -55.71
CA PHE A 77 -28.11 12.74 -56.52
C PHE A 77 -26.71 12.84 -57.15
N ASP A 78 -26.62 13.51 -58.30
CA ASP A 78 -25.40 13.73 -59.07
C ASP A 78 -24.30 14.40 -58.23
N VAL A 79 -24.66 15.34 -57.35
CA VAL A 79 -23.73 15.99 -56.44
C VAL A 79 -23.10 15.01 -55.45
N GLN A 80 -23.85 14.03 -54.97
CA GLN A 80 -23.31 12.99 -54.09
C GLN A 80 -22.44 12.02 -54.86
N ALA A 81 -22.84 11.66 -56.07
CA ALA A 81 -22.07 10.78 -56.94
C ALA A 81 -20.74 11.41 -57.37
N ARG A 82 -20.75 12.69 -57.77
CA ARG A 82 -19.54 13.46 -58.12
C ARG A 82 -18.60 13.61 -56.92
N ALA A 83 -19.11 14.01 -55.76
CA ALA A 83 -18.30 14.13 -54.54
C ALA A 83 -17.65 12.79 -54.14
N SER A 84 -18.32 11.66 -54.41
CA SER A 84 -17.78 10.33 -54.12
C SER A 84 -16.69 9.93 -55.12
N LYS A 85 -16.90 10.20 -56.41
CA LYS A 85 -15.88 10.00 -57.45
C LYS A 85 -14.62 10.81 -57.18
N ASP A 86 -14.77 12.07 -56.78
CA ASP A 86 -13.65 12.95 -56.43
C ASP A 86 -12.91 12.47 -55.16
N ALA A 87 -13.61 11.76 -54.26
CA ALA A 87 -13.02 11.11 -53.09
C ALA A 87 -12.35 9.74 -53.39
N GLY A 88 -12.32 9.32 -54.67
CA GLY A 88 -11.54 8.16 -55.14
C GLY A 88 -12.26 6.81 -55.11
N THR A 89 -13.58 6.77 -54.94
CA THR A 89 -14.35 5.51 -54.69
C THR A 89 -14.79 4.75 -55.95
N GLY A 90 -14.28 5.12 -57.13
CA GLY A 90 -14.62 4.48 -58.41
C GLY A 90 -16.12 4.54 -58.76
N GLY A 91 -16.51 3.86 -59.85
CA GLY A 91 -17.91 3.64 -60.23
C GLY A 91 -18.43 4.43 -61.45
N ILE A 92 -19.45 3.87 -62.10
CA ILE A 92 -20.12 4.42 -63.28
C ILE A 92 -21.39 5.15 -62.84
N TRP A 93 -21.57 6.38 -63.30
CA TRP A 93 -22.75 7.21 -62.97
C TRP A 93 -23.75 7.13 -64.11
N TYR A 94 -24.98 6.71 -63.80
CA TYR A 94 -26.10 6.65 -64.72
C TYR A 94 -27.15 7.68 -64.28
N GLU A 95 -27.15 8.86 -64.90
CA GLU A 95 -28.18 9.87 -64.67
C GLU A 95 -29.48 9.45 -65.37
N HIS A 96 -30.60 9.43 -64.63
CA HIS A 96 -31.91 9.03 -65.16
C HIS A 96 -32.79 10.24 -65.46
N PHE A 97 -32.86 11.20 -64.54
CA PHE A 97 -33.69 12.41 -64.70
C PHE A 97 -33.10 13.58 -63.92
N ALA A 98 -33.59 14.79 -64.19
CA ALA A 98 -33.21 16.00 -63.48
C ALA A 98 -34.40 16.54 -62.66
N THR A 99 -34.12 17.07 -61.48
CA THR A 99 -35.14 17.64 -60.58
C THR A 99 -34.68 18.95 -59.97
N ALA A 100 -35.59 19.89 -59.84
CA ALA A 100 -35.37 21.14 -59.12
C ALA A 100 -36.25 21.24 -57.88
N ALA A 101 -35.78 21.96 -56.86
CA ALA A 101 -36.63 22.35 -55.74
C ALA A 101 -37.58 23.47 -56.19
N VAL A 102 -38.87 23.28 -55.94
CA VAL A 102 -39.93 24.21 -56.38
C VAL A 102 -40.95 24.45 -55.27
N ILE A 103 -41.84 25.40 -55.52
CA ILE A 103 -43.01 25.64 -54.68
C ILE A 103 -44.23 25.07 -55.41
N ALA A 104 -44.85 24.05 -54.83
CA ALA A 104 -46.09 23.47 -55.32
C ALA A 104 -47.28 24.09 -54.58
N VAL A 105 -48.16 24.76 -55.32
CA VAL A 105 -49.33 25.44 -54.76
C VAL A 105 -50.60 24.73 -55.22
N ASP A 106 -51.38 24.24 -54.26
CA ASP A 106 -52.70 23.71 -54.54
C ASP A 106 -53.70 24.87 -54.68
N ARG A 107 -54.02 25.22 -55.93
CA ARG A 107 -54.92 26.33 -56.27
C ARG A 107 -56.37 26.09 -55.84
N SER A 108 -56.73 24.86 -55.46
CA SER A 108 -58.04 24.60 -54.84
C SER A 108 -58.08 25.00 -53.36
N ARG A 109 -56.91 25.09 -52.69
CA ARG A 109 -56.77 25.36 -51.25
C ARG A 109 -56.15 26.72 -50.96
N PHE A 110 -55.43 27.31 -51.92
CA PHE A 110 -54.77 28.61 -51.76
C PHE A 110 -54.69 29.40 -53.08
N ASP A 111 -55.21 30.63 -53.07
CA ASP A 111 -55.32 31.50 -54.24
C ASP A 111 -54.39 32.74 -54.17
N GLY A 112 -53.45 32.78 -53.22
CA GLY A 112 -52.50 33.89 -53.11
C GLY A 112 -51.41 33.85 -54.19
N GLU A 113 -50.91 35.04 -54.57
CA GLU A 113 -49.77 35.14 -55.48
C GLU A 113 -48.47 34.76 -54.76
N ILE A 114 -47.73 33.78 -55.31
CA ILE A 114 -46.41 33.37 -54.84
C ILE A 114 -45.48 33.42 -56.04
N LYS A 115 -44.36 34.14 -55.94
CA LYS A 115 -43.32 34.23 -56.97
C LYS A 115 -42.03 33.55 -56.56
N GLY A 116 -41.81 33.40 -55.26
CA GLY A 116 -40.49 33.06 -54.74
C GLY A 116 -40.48 32.53 -53.32
N TRP A 117 -39.26 32.23 -52.85
CA TRP A 117 -39.03 31.74 -51.49
C TRP A 117 -39.42 32.78 -50.43
N ARG A 118 -39.17 34.07 -50.69
CA ARG A 118 -39.44 35.16 -49.72
C ARG A 118 -40.93 35.36 -49.45
N ASP A 119 -41.78 35.07 -50.43
CA ASP A 119 -43.23 35.21 -50.30
C ASP A 119 -43.81 34.22 -49.30
N LEU A 120 -43.15 33.08 -49.11
CA LEU A 120 -43.56 32.04 -48.15
C LEU A 120 -43.53 32.51 -46.69
N GLU A 121 -42.86 33.62 -46.37
CA GLU A 121 -42.85 34.12 -45.01
C GLU A 121 -44.24 34.63 -44.56
N ASN A 122 -44.95 35.27 -45.50
CA ASN A 122 -46.16 36.06 -45.23
C ASN A 122 -47.47 35.32 -45.53
N ILE A 123 -47.41 34.09 -46.05
CA ILE A 123 -48.61 33.33 -46.39
C ILE A 123 -49.36 32.81 -45.15
N SER A 124 -50.68 32.91 -45.16
CA SER A 124 -51.52 32.52 -44.02
C SER A 124 -51.68 31.00 -43.86
N CYS A 125 -51.34 30.21 -44.87
CA CYS A 125 -51.55 28.77 -44.89
C CYS A 125 -50.32 27.98 -44.40
N PRO A 126 -50.51 26.69 -44.03
CA PRO A 126 -49.39 25.80 -43.77
C PRO A 126 -48.50 25.61 -45.02
N VAL A 127 -47.21 25.44 -44.78
CA VAL A 127 -46.18 25.13 -45.77
C VAL A 127 -45.61 23.76 -45.48
N GLY A 128 -45.75 22.85 -46.43
CA GLY A 128 -45.16 21.52 -46.37
C GLY A 128 -43.67 21.57 -46.66
N PHE A 129 -42.87 20.85 -45.89
CA PHE A 129 -41.45 20.65 -46.17
C PHE A 129 -41.14 19.15 -46.01
N THR A 130 -40.76 18.49 -47.11
CA THR A 130 -40.51 17.04 -47.09
C THR A 130 -39.18 16.70 -46.42
N SER A 131 -39.17 15.60 -45.66
CA SER A 131 -37.97 15.08 -44.99
C SER A 131 -37.05 14.32 -45.95
N ARG A 132 -37.55 13.91 -47.13
CA ARG A 132 -36.79 13.13 -48.12
C ARG A 132 -35.79 14.03 -48.83
N TYR A 133 -34.51 13.81 -48.53
CA TYR A 133 -33.39 14.64 -48.99
C TYR A 133 -33.49 16.12 -48.56
N GLU A 134 -33.94 16.34 -47.32
CA GLU A 134 -34.10 17.67 -46.71
C GLU A 134 -32.86 18.56 -46.84
N ARG A 135 -31.65 17.98 -46.78
CA ARG A 135 -30.38 18.71 -46.95
C ARG A 135 -30.31 19.40 -48.31
N MET A 136 -30.70 18.71 -49.37
CA MET A 136 -30.63 19.22 -50.74
C MET A 136 -31.75 20.25 -50.98
N LEU A 137 -32.97 20.00 -50.48
CA LEU A 137 -34.05 20.99 -50.56
C LEU A 137 -33.72 22.27 -49.81
N PHE A 138 -33.19 22.15 -48.59
CA PHE A 138 -32.75 23.31 -47.81
C PHE A 138 -31.63 24.07 -48.51
N ALA A 139 -30.69 23.37 -49.13
CA ALA A 139 -29.63 24.00 -49.90
C ALA A 139 -30.16 24.75 -51.12
N ALA A 140 -31.20 24.25 -51.78
CA ALA A 140 -31.84 24.95 -52.90
C ALA A 140 -32.56 26.23 -52.46
N VAL A 141 -33.27 26.20 -51.33
CA VAL A 141 -33.89 27.40 -50.73
C VAL A 141 -32.81 28.41 -50.32
N SER A 142 -31.74 27.93 -49.68
CA SER A 142 -30.59 28.76 -49.28
C SER A 142 -29.92 29.43 -50.46
N TYR A 143 -29.72 28.68 -51.54
CA TYR A 143 -29.05 29.16 -52.73
C TYR A 143 -29.90 30.21 -53.46
N GLY A 144 -31.22 30.03 -53.51
CA GLY A 144 -32.13 31.04 -54.05
C GLY A 144 -32.07 32.36 -53.27
N LEU A 145 -31.99 32.30 -51.94
CA LEU A 145 -32.04 33.51 -51.09
C LEU A 145 -30.70 34.27 -51.02
N GLU A 146 -29.58 33.58 -50.85
CA GLU A 146 -28.26 34.22 -50.60
C GLU A 146 -27.12 33.68 -51.50
N LYS A 147 -27.42 32.86 -52.52
CA LYS A 147 -26.40 32.21 -53.37
C LYS A 147 -25.34 31.41 -52.60
N ASN A 148 -25.74 30.88 -51.44
CA ASN A 148 -24.97 30.00 -50.56
C ASN A 148 -25.82 28.76 -50.23
N TYR A 149 -25.21 27.58 -50.05
CA TYR A 149 -25.93 26.35 -49.74
C TYR A 149 -26.44 26.25 -48.29
N MET A 150 -25.95 27.09 -47.38
CA MET A 150 -26.40 27.15 -45.98
C MET A 150 -26.63 28.59 -45.53
N SER A 151 -27.80 29.13 -45.88
CA SER A 151 -28.16 30.54 -45.68
C SER A 151 -28.82 30.82 -44.32
N GLY A 152 -28.48 31.96 -43.71
CA GLY A 152 -29.16 32.45 -42.50
C GLY A 152 -30.61 32.87 -42.78
N GLU A 153 -30.87 33.45 -43.96
CA GLU A 153 -32.23 33.79 -44.40
C GLU A 153 -33.11 32.56 -44.55
N ALA A 154 -32.60 31.46 -45.13
CA ALA A 154 -33.36 30.22 -45.25
C ALA A 154 -33.71 29.61 -43.88
N VAL A 155 -32.77 29.63 -42.93
CA VAL A 155 -33.04 29.24 -41.54
C VAL A 155 -34.11 30.15 -40.94
N GLY A 156 -34.01 31.46 -41.13
CA GLY A 156 -34.94 32.45 -40.63
C GLY A 156 -36.37 32.25 -41.16
N LEU A 157 -36.50 32.01 -42.47
CA LEU A 157 -37.77 31.73 -43.15
C LEU A 157 -38.46 30.51 -42.55
N LEU A 158 -37.78 29.36 -42.56
CA LEU A 158 -38.35 28.11 -42.03
C LEU A 158 -38.58 28.20 -40.51
N HIS A 159 -37.73 28.90 -39.76
CA HIS A 159 -37.94 29.15 -38.34
C HIS A 159 -39.21 29.97 -38.08
N LYS A 160 -39.46 31.03 -38.84
CA LYS A 160 -40.69 31.85 -38.71
C LYS A 160 -41.94 31.02 -39.02
N LEU A 161 -41.88 30.19 -40.07
CA LEU A 161 -42.95 29.24 -40.40
C LEU A 161 -43.18 28.24 -39.27
N ASN A 162 -42.12 27.66 -38.70
CA ASN A 162 -42.22 26.72 -37.59
C ASN A 162 -42.75 27.38 -36.31
N LYS A 163 -42.22 28.55 -35.93
CA LYS A 163 -42.64 29.32 -34.75
C LYS A 163 -44.12 29.70 -34.79
N SER A 164 -44.67 29.92 -35.98
CA SER A 164 -46.08 30.23 -36.20
C SER A 164 -46.97 29.00 -36.39
N GLY A 165 -46.44 27.78 -36.24
CA GLY A 165 -47.19 26.54 -36.43
C GLY A 165 -47.60 26.25 -37.88
N ARG A 166 -47.02 26.99 -38.84
CA ARG A 166 -47.32 26.86 -40.27
C ARG A 166 -46.41 25.86 -40.98
N LEU A 167 -45.27 25.48 -40.41
CA LEU A 167 -44.39 24.49 -41.03
C LEU A 167 -44.91 23.06 -40.78
N SER A 168 -45.40 22.41 -41.84
CA SER A 168 -45.75 20.98 -41.84
C SER A 168 -44.56 20.16 -42.31
N TYR A 169 -43.73 19.70 -41.37
CA TYR A 169 -42.58 18.86 -41.66
C TYR A 169 -42.99 17.39 -41.90
N ASP A 170 -42.33 16.71 -42.84
CA ASP A 170 -42.49 15.27 -43.18
C ASP A 170 -43.80 14.88 -43.91
N LYS A 171 -44.70 15.85 -44.17
CA LYS A 171 -45.95 15.61 -44.91
C LYS A 171 -46.09 16.58 -46.09
N ILE A 172 -46.26 16.04 -47.30
CA ILE A 172 -46.56 16.81 -48.51
C ILE A 172 -48.08 16.84 -48.73
N ASP A 173 -48.79 17.50 -47.82
CA ASP A 173 -50.26 17.67 -47.87
C ASP A 173 -50.70 19.07 -47.42
N ALA A 174 -49.77 20.02 -47.45
CA ALA A 174 -50.08 21.40 -47.17
C ALA A 174 -50.66 22.09 -48.42
N PRO A 175 -51.39 23.21 -48.28
CA PRO A 175 -51.82 24.02 -49.43
C PRO A 175 -50.64 24.54 -50.28
N VAL A 176 -49.50 24.78 -49.65
CA VAL A 176 -48.25 25.17 -50.31
C VAL A 176 -47.16 24.20 -49.85
N ASN A 177 -46.36 23.63 -50.76
CA ASN A 177 -45.30 22.68 -50.41
C ASN A 177 -43.98 23.08 -51.05
N ILE A 178 -42.90 23.03 -50.26
CA ILE A 178 -41.53 23.02 -50.74
C ILE A 178 -41.16 21.56 -51.00
N CYS A 179 -41.08 21.20 -52.28
CA CYS A 179 -40.87 19.83 -52.71
C CYS A 179 -40.09 19.77 -54.02
N TRP A 180 -39.83 18.55 -54.49
CA TRP A 180 -39.22 18.33 -55.80
C TRP A 180 -40.25 18.56 -56.91
N ASP A 181 -39.81 19.08 -58.06
CA ASP A 181 -40.68 19.33 -59.22
C ASP A 181 -41.42 18.08 -59.71
N TYR A 182 -40.77 16.91 -59.69
CA TYR A 182 -41.43 15.65 -60.03
C TYR A 182 -42.53 15.25 -59.05
N GLN A 183 -42.41 15.57 -57.75
CA GLN A 183 -43.46 15.30 -56.77
C GLN A 183 -44.69 16.17 -57.06
N ALA A 184 -44.47 17.43 -57.40
CA ALA A 184 -45.54 18.35 -57.78
C ALA A 184 -46.21 17.93 -59.10
N ALA A 185 -45.42 17.49 -60.09
CA ALA A 185 -45.94 16.98 -61.35
C ALA A 185 -46.75 15.68 -61.17
N LEU A 186 -46.33 14.79 -60.26
CA LEU A 186 -47.08 13.59 -59.91
C LEU A 186 -48.44 13.95 -59.28
N MET A 187 -48.47 14.92 -58.36
CA MET A 187 -49.73 15.40 -57.78
C MET A 187 -50.69 15.97 -58.85
N LYS A 188 -50.15 16.70 -59.82
CA LYS A 188 -50.92 17.22 -60.96
C LYS A 188 -51.48 16.08 -61.83
N ARG A 189 -50.68 15.03 -62.06
CA ARG A 189 -51.09 13.82 -62.78
C ARG A 189 -52.18 13.04 -62.03
N GLU A 190 -52.15 13.02 -60.70
CA GLU A 190 -53.17 12.41 -59.85
C GLU A 190 -54.48 13.24 -59.80
N GLY A 191 -54.57 14.35 -60.53
CA GLY A 191 -55.77 15.18 -60.68
C GLY A 191 -55.88 16.32 -59.68
N LYS A 192 -54.84 16.61 -58.88
CA LYS A 192 -54.83 17.79 -58.01
C LYS A 192 -54.55 19.06 -58.83
N ASN A 193 -55.19 20.18 -58.46
CA ASN A 193 -55.00 21.48 -59.12
C ASN A 193 -53.70 22.16 -58.64
N ILE A 194 -52.56 21.56 -58.97
CA ILE A 194 -51.24 22.05 -58.56
C ILE A 194 -50.65 22.99 -59.61
N GLU A 195 -50.28 24.18 -59.16
CA GLU A 195 -49.36 25.07 -59.87
C GLU A 195 -47.93 24.84 -59.38
N ILE A 196 -47.01 24.64 -60.32
CA ILE A 196 -45.58 24.43 -60.03
C ILE A 196 -44.86 25.75 -60.27
N ILE A 197 -44.34 26.36 -59.22
CA ILE A 197 -43.71 27.68 -59.27
C ILE A 197 -42.20 27.51 -59.11
N ILE A 198 -41.46 27.98 -60.13
CA ILE A 198 -40.00 28.08 -60.07
C ILE A 198 -39.64 29.42 -59.42
N PRO A 199 -38.99 29.41 -58.23
CA PRO A 199 -38.73 30.62 -57.47
C PRO A 199 -37.96 31.67 -58.26
N SER A 200 -38.44 32.92 -58.20
CA SER A 200 -37.84 34.05 -58.92
C SER A 200 -36.41 34.39 -58.48
N GLU A 201 -36.07 34.12 -57.22
CA GLU A 201 -34.74 34.34 -56.64
C GLU A 201 -33.72 33.29 -57.11
N GLY A 202 -34.20 32.16 -57.63
CA GLY A 202 -33.39 31.04 -58.11
C GLY A 202 -33.57 29.77 -57.28
N THR A 203 -33.11 28.64 -57.84
CA THR A 203 -33.16 27.32 -57.19
C THR A 203 -32.00 26.45 -57.68
N LEU A 204 -31.87 25.25 -57.13
CA LEU A 204 -30.87 24.27 -57.57
C LEU A 204 -31.52 23.16 -58.40
N LEU A 205 -30.81 22.78 -59.46
CA LEU A 205 -31.10 21.63 -60.30
C LEU A 205 -30.14 20.50 -59.93
N TYR A 206 -30.69 19.31 -59.69
CA TYR A 206 -29.91 18.11 -59.39
C TYR A 206 -30.24 16.99 -60.38
N GLY A 207 -29.22 16.23 -60.76
CA GLY A 207 -29.42 14.97 -61.47
C GLY A 207 -29.73 13.86 -60.47
N VAL A 208 -30.68 12.99 -60.79
CA VAL A 208 -31.00 11.79 -59.99
C VAL A 208 -30.69 10.57 -60.83
N GLY A 209 -30.01 9.60 -60.21
CA GLY A 209 -29.47 8.47 -60.94
C GLY A 209 -28.89 7.41 -60.02
N VAL A 210 -28.18 6.47 -60.64
CA VAL A 210 -27.54 5.36 -59.94
C VAL A 210 -26.02 5.42 -60.12
N LEU A 211 -25.28 5.39 -59.01
CA LEU A 211 -23.84 5.18 -58.99
C LEU A 211 -23.56 3.69 -58.78
N SER A 212 -22.97 3.03 -59.76
CA SER A 212 -22.75 1.58 -59.75
C SER A 212 -21.26 1.23 -59.74
N GLY A 213 -20.87 0.23 -58.93
CA GLY A 213 -19.55 -0.38 -58.97
C GLY A 213 -19.34 -1.30 -60.19
N TYR A 214 -20.42 -1.66 -60.89
CA TYR A 214 -20.42 -2.54 -62.07
C TYR A 214 -21.20 -1.95 -63.25
N GLU A 215 -20.99 -2.49 -64.44
CA GLU A 215 -21.76 -2.09 -65.61
C GLU A 215 -23.22 -2.58 -65.50
N MET A 216 -24.15 -1.62 -65.44
CA MET A 216 -25.59 -1.89 -65.37
C MET A 216 -26.19 -1.97 -66.77
N LYS A 217 -27.08 -2.95 -66.96
CA LYS A 217 -27.94 -3.05 -68.15
C LYS A 217 -29.30 -2.46 -67.82
N PHE A 218 -29.73 -1.50 -68.63
CA PHE A 218 -31.07 -0.93 -68.57
C PHE A 218 -31.90 -1.44 -69.75
N SER A 219 -33.22 -1.48 -69.57
CA SER A 219 -34.14 -1.82 -70.66
C SER A 219 -33.99 -0.85 -71.85
N GLN A 220 -34.20 -1.34 -73.08
CA GLN A 220 -34.04 -0.52 -74.30
C GLN A 220 -34.98 0.71 -74.32
N ASN A 221 -36.09 0.65 -73.57
CA ASN A 221 -37.09 1.72 -73.47
C ASN A 221 -36.99 2.51 -72.15
N ALA A 222 -35.84 2.49 -71.47
CA ALA A 222 -35.69 3.16 -70.17
C ALA A 222 -36.04 4.66 -70.22
N GLY A 223 -35.67 5.36 -71.31
CA GLY A 223 -36.03 6.78 -71.50
C GLY A 223 -37.54 7.03 -71.59
N ASP A 224 -38.25 6.19 -72.34
CA ASP A 224 -39.71 6.26 -72.47
C ASP A 224 -40.40 5.88 -71.16
N ALA A 225 -39.88 4.90 -70.43
CA ALA A 225 -40.38 4.52 -69.10
C ALA A 225 -40.21 5.66 -68.07
N ILE A 226 -39.07 6.36 -68.09
CA ILE A 226 -38.82 7.53 -67.23
C ILE A 226 -39.81 8.65 -67.55
N ALA A 227 -40.03 8.95 -68.83
CA ALA A 227 -41.01 9.95 -69.27
C ALA A 227 -42.46 9.53 -68.92
N ALA A 228 -42.81 8.26 -69.12
CA ALA A 228 -44.14 7.71 -68.82
C ALA A 228 -44.42 7.66 -67.31
N ALA A 229 -43.39 7.49 -66.47
CA ALA A 229 -43.49 7.62 -65.02
C ALA A 229 -43.65 9.10 -64.58
N GLY A 230 -43.46 10.05 -65.50
CA GLY A 230 -43.67 11.47 -65.25
C GLY A 230 -42.42 12.18 -64.72
N PHE A 231 -41.22 11.60 -64.88
CA PHE A 231 -39.96 12.26 -64.54
C PHE A 231 -39.42 13.08 -65.72
N ARG A 232 -38.79 14.21 -65.41
CA ARG A 232 -38.25 15.14 -66.41
C ARG A 232 -36.81 14.80 -66.77
N ALA A 233 -36.57 14.39 -68.01
CA ALA A 233 -35.21 14.39 -68.56
C ALA A 233 -34.71 15.84 -68.73
N ASP A 234 -33.39 16.06 -68.61
CA ASP A 234 -32.71 17.37 -68.59
C ASP A 234 -33.13 18.35 -69.72
N LYS A 235 -33.81 17.86 -70.78
CA LYS A 235 -34.21 18.63 -71.97
C LYS A 235 -35.64 18.35 -72.49
N ALA A 236 -36.48 17.60 -71.78
CA ALA A 236 -37.83 17.25 -72.24
C ALA A 236 -38.92 17.97 -71.45
N GLN A 237 -39.86 18.62 -72.15
CA GLN A 237 -41.02 19.26 -71.56
C GLN A 237 -42.16 18.23 -71.43
N GLY A 238 -42.50 17.83 -70.22
CA GLY A 238 -43.72 17.05 -69.96
C GLY A 238 -44.92 17.97 -69.76
N GLU A 239 -46.12 17.54 -70.16
CA GLU A 239 -47.37 18.34 -70.03
C GLU A 239 -47.67 18.83 -68.60
N ASN A 240 -47.16 18.10 -67.60
CA ASN A 240 -47.36 18.42 -66.18
C ASN A 240 -46.30 19.36 -65.58
N TYR A 241 -45.26 19.74 -66.35
CA TYR A 241 -44.16 20.58 -65.88
C TYR A 241 -44.26 22.02 -66.42
N PRO A 242 -43.63 23.00 -65.74
CA PRO A 242 -43.40 24.33 -66.29
C PRO A 242 -42.57 24.31 -67.58
N SER A 243 -42.57 25.42 -68.31
CA SER A 243 -41.77 25.51 -69.54
C SER A 243 -40.27 25.44 -69.23
N LEU A 244 -39.47 24.88 -70.15
CA LEU A 244 -38.01 24.82 -70.00
C LEU A 244 -37.37 26.21 -69.80
N SER A 245 -38.00 27.27 -70.31
CA SER A 245 -37.54 28.65 -70.14
C SER A 245 -37.63 29.13 -68.69
N GLU A 246 -38.61 28.67 -67.92
CA GLU A 246 -38.77 29.03 -66.51
C GLU A 246 -37.68 28.37 -65.64
N TYR A 247 -37.19 27.20 -66.05
CA TYR A 247 -36.05 26.53 -65.42
C TYR A 247 -34.71 27.21 -65.69
N GLY A 248 -34.63 28.25 -66.53
CA GLY A 248 -33.39 28.99 -66.78
C GLY A 248 -32.77 29.64 -65.54
N ARG A 249 -33.54 29.75 -64.45
CA ARG A 249 -33.08 30.24 -63.13
C ARG A 249 -32.60 29.13 -62.18
N ALA A 250 -32.75 27.86 -62.56
CA ALA A 250 -32.29 26.72 -61.79
C ALA A 250 -30.84 26.39 -62.17
N GLU A 251 -29.92 26.48 -61.23
CA GLU A 251 -28.49 26.25 -61.46
C GLU A 251 -28.09 24.84 -61.01
N ARG A 252 -27.27 24.13 -61.80
CA ARG A 252 -26.63 22.90 -61.33
C ARG A 252 -25.52 23.25 -60.35
N VAL A 253 -25.36 22.44 -59.31
CA VAL A 253 -24.24 22.57 -58.37
C VAL A 253 -22.92 22.37 -59.12
N GLY A 254 -22.06 23.39 -59.12
CA GLY A 254 -20.76 23.36 -59.78
C GLY A 254 -19.77 22.42 -59.10
N ASP A 255 -19.27 22.82 -57.92
CA ASP A 255 -18.34 22.04 -57.11
C ASP A 255 -19.08 21.19 -56.07
N ALA A 256 -19.04 19.87 -56.29
CA ALA A 256 -19.70 18.90 -55.43
C ALA A 256 -19.02 18.70 -54.08
N VAL A 257 -17.69 18.86 -54.02
CA VAL A 257 -16.91 18.73 -52.78
C VAL A 257 -17.20 19.94 -51.88
N GLU A 258 -17.21 21.14 -52.46
CA GLU A 258 -17.54 22.36 -51.73
C GLU A 258 -18.99 22.33 -51.22
N PHE A 259 -19.95 21.85 -52.03
CA PHE A 259 -21.32 21.64 -51.58
C PHE A 259 -21.39 20.66 -50.39
N ALA A 260 -20.69 19.53 -50.47
CA ALA A 260 -20.66 18.55 -49.39
C ALA A 260 -20.07 19.15 -48.09
N ARG A 261 -19.00 19.94 -48.22
CA ARG A 261 -18.35 20.64 -47.10
C ARG A 261 -19.25 21.68 -46.45
N GLN A 262 -19.91 22.54 -47.25
CA GLN A 262 -20.80 23.58 -46.71
C GLN A 262 -22.04 22.99 -46.05
N THR A 263 -22.60 21.91 -46.61
CA THR A 263 -23.81 21.26 -46.11
C THR A 263 -23.55 20.17 -45.08
N GLU A 264 -22.29 19.95 -44.66
CA GLU A 264 -21.91 18.91 -43.69
C GLU A 264 -22.68 19.07 -42.37
N ASN A 265 -22.73 20.29 -41.83
CA ASN A 265 -23.39 20.57 -40.55
C ASN A 265 -24.91 20.80 -40.67
N PHE A 266 -25.53 20.46 -41.80
CA PHE A 266 -26.94 20.76 -42.09
C PHE A 266 -27.87 20.33 -40.96
N ILE A 267 -27.75 19.10 -40.45
CA ILE A 267 -28.63 18.56 -39.41
C ILE A 267 -28.58 19.43 -38.15
N SER A 268 -27.38 19.89 -37.77
CA SER A 268 -27.20 20.74 -36.60
C SER A 268 -27.82 22.14 -36.80
N VAL A 269 -27.59 22.76 -37.95
CA VAL A 269 -28.12 24.08 -38.32
C VAL A 269 -29.63 24.04 -38.41
N PHE A 270 -30.19 23.01 -39.05
CA PHE A 270 -31.62 22.85 -39.22
C PHE A 270 -32.32 22.61 -37.87
N LYS A 271 -31.86 21.66 -37.05
CA LYS A 271 -32.46 21.38 -35.74
C LYS A 271 -32.40 22.57 -34.78
N ARG A 272 -31.26 23.27 -34.72
CA ARG A 272 -31.05 24.40 -33.80
C ARG A 272 -31.68 25.69 -34.32
N GLY A 273 -31.55 25.96 -35.61
CA GLY A 273 -32.02 27.19 -36.24
C GLY A 273 -33.53 27.17 -36.48
N VAL A 274 -34.04 26.14 -37.17
CA VAL A 274 -35.44 26.05 -37.58
C VAL A 274 -36.32 25.58 -36.42
N PHE A 275 -35.99 24.44 -35.81
CA PHE A 275 -36.81 23.84 -34.75
C PHE A 275 -36.50 24.34 -33.33
N ARG A 276 -35.40 25.07 -33.12
CA ARG A 276 -34.92 25.46 -31.78
C ARG A 276 -34.79 24.26 -30.82
N SER A 277 -34.47 23.09 -31.38
CA SER A 277 -34.23 21.85 -30.65
C SER A 277 -32.73 21.56 -30.56
N ARG A 278 -32.28 20.86 -29.52
CA ARG A 278 -30.86 20.52 -29.30
C ARG A 278 -29.92 21.74 -29.34
N LEU A 279 -30.38 22.84 -28.73
CA LEU A 279 -29.65 24.12 -28.66
C LEU A 279 -28.32 24.00 -27.91
N TYR A 280 -28.30 23.23 -26.82
CA TYR A 280 -27.17 23.07 -25.91
C TYR A 280 -26.64 21.63 -25.85
N SER A 281 -27.05 20.81 -26.81
CA SER A 281 -26.68 19.39 -26.87
C SER A 281 -26.24 19.00 -28.26
N SER A 282 -25.59 17.83 -28.36
CA SER A 282 -25.14 17.27 -29.62
C SER A 282 -26.34 16.97 -30.54
N ALA A 283 -26.35 17.57 -31.72
CA ALA A 283 -27.42 17.44 -32.71
C ALA A 283 -27.13 16.35 -33.76
N GLU A 284 -25.84 16.09 -34.02
CA GLU A 284 -25.35 15.24 -35.11
C GLU A 284 -24.36 14.17 -34.62
N SER A 285 -24.22 13.07 -35.36
CA SER A 285 -23.33 11.95 -35.03
C SER A 285 -21.89 12.39 -34.77
N PHE A 286 -21.37 13.38 -35.52
CA PHE A 286 -20.04 13.95 -35.29
C PHE A 286 -19.91 14.60 -33.91
N GLU A 287 -20.85 15.47 -33.55
CA GLU A 287 -20.85 16.14 -32.24
C GLU A 287 -20.96 15.14 -31.07
N HIS A 288 -21.76 14.08 -31.21
CA HIS A 288 -21.84 13.02 -30.20
C HIS A 288 -20.51 12.28 -30.05
N LYS A 289 -19.81 12.00 -31.16
CA LYS A 289 -18.47 11.38 -31.14
C LYS A 289 -17.44 12.27 -30.45
N LEU A 290 -17.45 13.57 -30.76
CA LEU A 290 -16.53 14.54 -30.16
C LEU A 290 -16.77 14.69 -28.65
N LEU A 291 -18.04 14.82 -28.24
CA LEU A 291 -18.42 14.89 -26.83
C LEU A 291 -18.00 13.61 -26.08
N GLY A 292 -18.23 12.44 -26.69
CA GLY A 292 -17.78 11.17 -26.14
C GLY A 292 -16.26 11.08 -25.96
N ALA A 293 -15.49 11.53 -26.95
CA ALA A 293 -14.04 11.58 -26.87
C ALA A 293 -13.55 12.52 -25.74
N ALA A 294 -14.19 13.69 -25.58
CA ALA A 294 -13.87 14.63 -24.51
C ALA A 294 -14.09 14.04 -23.10
N VAL A 295 -15.19 13.29 -22.91
CA VAL A 295 -15.48 12.60 -21.65
C VAL A 295 -14.46 11.48 -21.39
N ILE A 296 -14.07 10.73 -22.42
CA ILE A 296 -13.03 9.70 -22.31
C ILE A 296 -11.70 10.32 -21.87
N MET A 297 -11.27 11.41 -22.51
CA MET A 297 -10.05 12.13 -22.13
C MET A 297 -10.11 12.61 -20.68
N THR A 298 -11.23 13.19 -20.27
CA THR A 298 -11.47 13.62 -18.89
C THR A 298 -11.38 12.46 -17.90
N ALA A 299 -11.98 11.31 -18.23
CA ALA A 299 -11.93 10.10 -17.41
C ALA A 299 -10.51 9.53 -17.27
N ILE A 300 -9.71 9.53 -18.35
CA ILE A 300 -8.30 9.09 -18.34
C ILE A 300 -7.47 9.99 -17.44
N ILE A 301 -7.58 11.31 -17.61
CA ILE A 301 -6.87 12.30 -16.79
C ILE A 301 -7.26 12.14 -15.33
N TRP A 302 -8.56 12.07 -15.04
CA TRP A 302 -9.08 11.85 -13.70
C TRP A 302 -8.54 10.57 -13.08
N MET A 303 -8.55 9.46 -13.83
CA MET A 303 -8.03 8.17 -13.35
C MET A 303 -6.54 8.28 -13.00
N GLY A 304 -5.73 8.95 -13.83
CA GLY A 304 -4.31 9.20 -13.53
C GLY A 304 -4.09 9.92 -12.20
N PHE A 305 -4.82 11.01 -11.96
CA PHE A 305 -4.73 11.77 -10.70
C PHE A 305 -5.34 11.02 -9.50
N ALA A 306 -6.47 10.34 -9.66
CA ALA A 306 -7.11 9.57 -8.61
C ALA A 306 -6.23 8.40 -8.14
N LEU A 307 -5.58 7.69 -9.07
CA LEU A 307 -4.72 6.55 -8.75
C LEU A 307 -3.46 6.93 -7.98
N ARG A 308 -2.91 8.14 -8.21
CA ARG A 308 -1.78 8.67 -7.43
C ARG A 308 -2.17 8.98 -5.98
N ARG A 309 -3.41 9.43 -5.77
CA ARG A 309 -3.94 9.79 -4.43
C ARG A 309 -4.39 8.58 -3.62
N VAL A 310 -4.73 7.45 -4.25
CA VAL A 310 -5.23 6.25 -3.57
C VAL A 310 -4.11 5.22 -3.34
N GLN A 311 -3.73 4.99 -2.08
CA GLN A 311 -2.71 3.97 -1.74
C GLN A 311 -3.27 2.56 -1.63
N ARG A 312 -4.45 2.41 -1.02
CA ARG A 312 -4.99 1.09 -0.71
C ARG A 312 -5.34 0.35 -2.01
N LYS A 313 -4.71 -0.82 -2.21
CA LYS A 313 -4.77 -1.61 -3.46
C LYS A 313 -6.21 -1.95 -3.89
N ASP A 314 -7.09 -2.26 -2.95
CA ASP A 314 -8.48 -2.63 -3.25
C ASP A 314 -9.28 -1.43 -3.77
N ILE A 315 -9.12 -0.27 -3.13
CA ILE A 315 -9.76 0.98 -3.55
C ILE A 315 -9.21 1.41 -4.90
N ARG A 316 -7.88 1.26 -5.11
CA ARG A 316 -7.23 1.53 -6.39
C ARG A 316 -7.84 0.69 -7.52
N MET A 317 -8.15 -0.59 -7.27
CA MET A 317 -8.80 -1.45 -8.25
C MET A 317 -10.23 -0.98 -8.58
N LEU A 318 -10.99 -0.55 -7.59
CA LEU A 318 -12.34 -0.01 -7.78
C LEU A 318 -12.34 1.31 -8.56
N VAL A 319 -11.39 2.20 -8.27
CA VAL A 319 -11.22 3.46 -9.03
C VAL A 319 -10.88 3.18 -10.49
N ARG A 320 -10.01 2.19 -10.77
CA ARG A 320 -9.74 1.74 -12.16
C ARG A 320 -10.99 1.19 -12.82
N ALA A 321 -11.74 0.35 -12.11
CA ALA A 321 -12.97 -0.22 -12.65
C ALA A 321 -13.99 0.88 -12.97
N LEU A 322 -14.13 1.89 -12.10
CA LEU A 322 -15.04 3.00 -12.30
C LEU A 322 -14.66 3.84 -13.52
N GLY A 323 -13.40 4.29 -13.60
CA GLY A 323 -12.90 5.03 -14.76
C GLY A 323 -12.99 4.21 -16.05
N GLY A 324 -12.65 2.92 -15.98
CA GLY A 324 -12.78 1.99 -17.10
C GLY A 324 -14.23 1.79 -17.56
N MET A 325 -15.21 1.75 -16.65
CA MET A 325 -16.63 1.68 -17.03
C MET A 325 -17.11 2.94 -17.74
N VAL A 326 -16.70 4.13 -17.29
CA VAL A 326 -17.03 5.39 -17.98
C VAL A 326 -16.43 5.41 -19.39
N ILE A 327 -15.15 5.06 -19.52
CA ILE A 327 -14.46 5.01 -20.83
C ILE A 327 -15.15 3.99 -21.75
N ALA A 328 -15.41 2.78 -21.25
CA ALA A 328 -16.07 1.73 -22.03
C ALA A 328 -17.49 2.13 -22.44
N TRP A 329 -18.27 2.79 -21.57
CA TRP A 329 -19.60 3.25 -21.93
C TRP A 329 -19.56 4.29 -23.05
N MET A 330 -18.67 5.27 -22.95
CA MET A 330 -18.52 6.28 -24.01
C MET A 330 -18.01 5.68 -25.32
N LEU A 331 -17.15 4.66 -25.28
CA LEU A 331 -16.74 3.91 -26.47
C LEU A 331 -17.92 3.19 -27.12
N VAL A 332 -18.76 2.50 -26.34
CA VAL A 332 -19.99 1.88 -26.87
C VAL A 332 -20.94 2.92 -27.46
N CYS A 333 -21.01 4.13 -26.88
CA CYS A 333 -21.78 5.22 -27.46
C CYS A 333 -21.23 5.65 -28.82
N ILE A 334 -19.92 5.89 -28.92
CA ILE A 334 -19.24 6.26 -30.17
C ILE A 334 -19.46 5.17 -31.23
N LEU A 335 -19.31 3.89 -30.87
CA LEU A 335 -19.52 2.76 -31.77
C LEU A 335 -20.96 2.69 -32.27
N LYS A 336 -21.95 2.91 -31.40
CA LYS A 336 -23.36 2.91 -31.79
C LYS A 336 -23.65 3.93 -32.91
N TYR A 337 -23.05 5.12 -32.84
CA TYR A 337 -23.18 6.16 -33.87
C TYR A 337 -22.33 5.91 -35.13
N GLN A 338 -21.51 4.84 -35.16
CA GLN A 338 -20.78 4.40 -36.35
C GLN A 338 -21.48 3.22 -37.05
N THR A 339 -22.17 2.37 -36.28
CA THR A 339 -22.90 1.20 -36.79
C THR A 339 -24.23 1.56 -37.44
N ASP A 340 -24.36 2.78 -37.96
CA ASP A 340 -25.59 3.36 -38.49
C ASP A 340 -26.14 2.45 -39.58
N GLY A 341 -27.04 1.56 -39.13
CA GLY A 341 -27.90 0.79 -39.99
C GLY A 341 -27.96 -0.72 -40.01
N ASN A 342 -27.24 -1.37 -39.10
CA ASN A 342 -27.65 -2.71 -38.70
C ASN A 342 -28.58 -2.58 -37.48
N PRO A 343 -29.92 -2.75 -37.63
CA PRO A 343 -30.87 -2.56 -36.53
C PRO A 343 -30.64 -3.54 -35.38
N VAL A 344 -30.11 -4.73 -35.67
CA VAL A 344 -29.77 -5.74 -34.65
C VAL A 344 -28.56 -5.25 -33.86
N MET A 345 -27.49 -4.85 -34.53
CA MET A 345 -26.28 -4.35 -33.87
C MET A 345 -26.57 -3.11 -33.03
N GLY A 346 -27.31 -2.14 -33.58
CA GLY A 346 -27.70 -0.94 -32.86
C GLY A 346 -28.51 -1.24 -31.59
N ARG A 347 -29.38 -2.26 -31.62
CA ARG A 347 -30.14 -2.74 -30.47
C ARG A 347 -29.25 -3.39 -29.41
N TYR A 348 -28.33 -4.28 -29.79
CA TYR A 348 -27.42 -4.90 -28.82
C TYR A 348 -26.40 -3.92 -28.22
N LEU A 349 -25.95 -2.92 -28.98
CA LEU A 349 -25.14 -1.81 -28.44
C LEU A 349 -25.96 -0.95 -27.46
N TRP A 350 -27.26 -0.79 -27.69
CA TRP A 350 -28.15 -0.13 -26.74
C TRP A 350 -28.37 -0.97 -25.48
N TYR A 351 -28.55 -2.29 -25.59
CA TYR A 351 -28.57 -3.20 -24.44
C TYR A 351 -27.28 -3.13 -23.62
N ALA A 352 -26.13 -3.00 -24.28
CA ALA A 352 -24.84 -2.85 -23.61
C ALA A 352 -24.76 -1.62 -22.70
N TYR A 353 -25.59 -0.58 -22.88
CA TYR A 353 -25.63 0.55 -21.95
C TYR A 353 -26.01 0.13 -20.53
N TYR A 354 -26.81 -0.93 -20.37
CA TYR A 354 -27.24 -1.44 -19.07
C TYR A 354 -26.09 -2.07 -18.26
N VAL A 355 -25.02 -2.53 -18.91
CA VAL A 355 -23.76 -2.93 -18.25
C VAL A 355 -23.23 -1.77 -17.41
N PHE A 356 -23.21 -0.57 -17.99
CA PHE A 356 -22.64 0.60 -17.36
C PHE A 356 -23.61 1.28 -16.39
N MET A 357 -24.89 1.41 -16.77
CA MET A 357 -25.93 2.00 -15.92
C MET A 357 -26.09 1.27 -14.59
N MET A 358 -26.01 -0.06 -14.59
CA MET A 358 -26.09 -0.84 -13.34
C MET A 358 -24.74 -0.97 -12.64
N GLY A 359 -23.65 -1.15 -13.39
CA GLY A 359 -22.36 -1.43 -12.79
C GLY A 359 -21.68 -0.22 -12.15
N LEU A 360 -21.91 1.01 -12.64
CA LEU A 360 -21.37 2.22 -12.01
C LEU A 360 -21.91 2.43 -10.58
N PRO A 361 -23.24 2.42 -10.33
CA PRO A 361 -23.81 2.42 -8.99
C PRO A 361 -23.34 1.24 -8.13
N LEU A 362 -23.23 0.03 -8.70
CA LEU A 362 -22.75 -1.14 -7.96
C LEU A 362 -21.29 -0.96 -7.51
N LEU A 363 -20.40 -0.49 -8.38
CA LEU A 363 -19.01 -0.20 -8.01
C LEU A 363 -18.93 0.90 -6.96
N MET A 364 -19.80 1.93 -7.02
CA MET A 364 -19.90 2.95 -5.99
C MET A 364 -20.34 2.38 -4.65
N LEU A 365 -21.35 1.51 -4.64
CA LEU A 365 -21.78 0.81 -3.43
C LEU A 365 -20.64 -0.04 -2.86
N ILE A 366 -19.91 -0.79 -3.69
CA ILE A 366 -18.76 -1.58 -3.24
C ILE A 366 -17.65 -0.68 -2.70
N LEU A 367 -17.37 0.45 -3.35
CA LEU A 367 -16.42 1.45 -2.87
C LEU A 367 -16.83 1.98 -1.50
N SER A 368 -18.11 2.36 -1.33
CA SER A 368 -18.66 2.83 -0.07
C SER A 368 -18.49 1.80 1.04
N LEU A 369 -18.67 0.49 0.77
CA LEU A 369 -18.46 -0.60 1.73
C LEU A 369 -16.98 -0.80 2.05
N MET A 370 -16.10 -0.72 1.05
CA MET A 370 -14.68 -1.00 1.19
C MET A 370 -13.93 0.05 2.03
N ILE A 371 -14.45 1.28 2.11
CA ILE A 371 -13.88 2.33 2.96
C ILE A 371 -13.79 1.91 4.45
N ASP A 372 -14.65 1.03 4.95
CA ASP A 372 -14.59 0.58 6.36
C ASP A 372 -13.57 -0.55 6.55
N SER A 373 -12.60 -0.42 7.45
CA SER A 373 -11.71 -1.53 7.81
C SER A 373 -12.28 -2.42 8.92
N SER A 374 -13.34 -2.00 9.62
CA SER A 374 -13.79 -2.61 10.88
C SER A 374 -14.84 -3.72 10.75
N GLY A 375 -15.48 -3.87 9.59
CA GLY A 375 -16.54 -4.86 9.36
C GLY A 375 -16.05 -6.25 8.99
N ASN A 376 -16.76 -7.30 9.45
CA ASN A 376 -16.49 -8.71 9.16
C ASN A 376 -16.24 -8.96 7.66
N VAL A 377 -15.01 -9.31 7.32
CA VAL A 377 -14.54 -9.47 5.92
C VAL A 377 -15.38 -10.51 5.17
N ARG A 378 -15.85 -11.57 5.85
CA ARG A 378 -16.65 -12.64 5.24
C ARG A 378 -18.02 -12.14 4.79
N GLN A 379 -18.75 -11.45 5.65
CA GLN A 379 -20.08 -10.90 5.33
C GLN A 379 -20.00 -9.89 4.18
N ARG A 380 -18.97 -9.04 4.18
CA ARG A 380 -18.74 -8.08 3.09
C ARG A 380 -18.50 -8.78 1.75
N LYS A 381 -17.66 -9.83 1.72
CA LYS A 381 -17.43 -10.61 0.50
C LYS A 381 -18.71 -11.25 0.00
N ILE A 382 -19.52 -11.83 0.89
CA ILE A 382 -20.82 -12.41 0.52
C ILE A 382 -21.74 -11.36 -0.09
N PHE A 383 -21.85 -10.18 0.54
CA PHE A 383 -22.66 -9.08 0.01
C PHE A 383 -22.19 -8.64 -1.38
N VAL A 384 -20.89 -8.42 -1.56
CA VAL A 384 -20.31 -8.03 -2.86
C VAL A 384 -20.55 -9.12 -3.92
N CYS A 385 -20.32 -10.38 -3.60
CA CYS A 385 -20.58 -11.50 -4.53
C CYS A 385 -22.06 -11.60 -4.89
N SER A 386 -22.97 -11.43 -3.91
CA SER A 386 -24.41 -11.43 -4.17
C SER A 386 -24.84 -10.27 -5.07
N GLY A 387 -24.27 -9.08 -4.89
CA GLY A 387 -24.52 -7.93 -5.75
C GLY A 387 -24.09 -8.18 -7.19
N PHE A 388 -22.91 -8.79 -7.41
CA PHE A 388 -22.46 -9.19 -8.74
C PHE A 388 -23.31 -10.31 -9.35
N ALA A 389 -23.80 -11.25 -8.55
CA ALA A 389 -24.70 -12.31 -9.02
C ALA A 389 -26.04 -11.73 -9.51
N VAL A 390 -26.66 -10.86 -8.71
CA VAL A 390 -27.91 -10.16 -9.11
C VAL A 390 -27.67 -9.32 -10.37
N TYR A 391 -26.58 -8.56 -10.43
CA TYR A 391 -26.19 -7.79 -11.60
C TYR A 391 -26.03 -8.66 -12.85
N ALA A 392 -25.39 -9.84 -12.74
CA ALA A 392 -25.22 -10.76 -13.87
C ALA A 392 -26.56 -11.33 -14.37
N VAL A 393 -27.48 -11.68 -13.47
CA VAL A 393 -28.82 -12.18 -13.83
C VAL A 393 -29.64 -11.08 -14.52
N LEU A 394 -29.63 -9.85 -13.99
CA LEU A 394 -30.34 -8.73 -14.59
C LEU A 394 -29.77 -8.40 -15.98
N LEU A 395 -28.45 -8.42 -16.14
CA LEU A 395 -27.82 -8.24 -17.46
C LEU A 395 -28.19 -9.33 -18.45
N LEU A 396 -28.17 -10.59 -18.02
CA LEU A 396 -28.60 -11.69 -18.88
C LEU A 396 -30.03 -11.48 -19.37
N THR A 397 -30.91 -10.99 -18.49
CA THR A 397 -32.30 -10.65 -18.82
C THR A 397 -32.41 -9.51 -19.85
N VAL A 398 -31.48 -8.54 -19.85
CA VAL A 398 -31.43 -7.49 -20.90
C VAL A 398 -30.97 -8.07 -22.23
N PHE A 399 -29.86 -8.83 -22.24
CA PHE A 399 -29.29 -9.37 -23.47
C PHE A 399 -30.15 -10.47 -24.11
N THR A 400 -30.95 -11.19 -23.31
CA THR A 400 -31.90 -12.20 -23.80
C THR A 400 -33.30 -11.63 -24.05
N ASN A 401 -33.49 -10.31 -23.94
CA ASN A 401 -34.80 -9.67 -24.05
C ASN A 401 -35.52 -9.99 -25.35
N ASP A 402 -34.80 -10.18 -26.46
CA ASP A 402 -35.38 -10.54 -27.77
C ASP A 402 -36.14 -11.89 -27.73
N LEU A 403 -35.87 -12.76 -26.75
CA LEU A 403 -36.54 -14.05 -26.58
C LEU A 403 -37.85 -13.95 -25.77
N HIS A 404 -37.93 -13.03 -24.81
CA HIS A 404 -38.98 -13.05 -23.78
C HIS A 404 -39.73 -11.72 -23.59
N GLY A 405 -39.17 -10.59 -24.04
CA GLY A 405 -39.80 -9.26 -23.97
C GLY A 405 -40.09 -8.75 -22.56
N TRP A 406 -39.32 -9.17 -21.55
CA TRP A 406 -39.58 -8.80 -20.14
C TRP A 406 -39.05 -7.41 -19.79
N VAL A 407 -38.03 -6.93 -20.48
CA VAL A 407 -37.47 -5.59 -20.28
C VAL A 407 -38.11 -4.61 -21.24
N PHE A 408 -38.08 -4.93 -22.54
CA PHE A 408 -38.69 -4.13 -23.59
C PHE A 408 -39.59 -4.98 -24.46
N LYS A 409 -40.78 -4.45 -24.76
CA LYS A 409 -41.69 -5.02 -25.74
C LYS A 409 -41.70 -4.12 -26.97
N PHE A 410 -41.22 -4.64 -28.09
CA PHE A 410 -41.17 -3.95 -29.38
C PHE A 410 -42.43 -4.22 -30.19
N GLU A 411 -42.88 -3.22 -30.96
CA GLU A 411 -43.98 -3.39 -31.91
C GLU A 411 -43.54 -4.22 -33.13
N ASP A 412 -42.34 -3.97 -33.67
CA ASP A 412 -41.68 -4.85 -34.66
C ASP A 412 -40.19 -5.06 -34.31
N ILE A 413 -39.83 -6.31 -33.98
CA ILE A 413 -38.46 -6.72 -33.62
C ILE A 413 -37.53 -6.70 -34.84
N LYS A 414 -38.04 -6.98 -36.05
CA LYS A 414 -37.22 -7.14 -37.26
C LYS A 414 -36.71 -5.80 -37.78
N THR A 415 -37.60 -4.82 -37.87
CA THR A 415 -37.24 -3.48 -38.37
C THR A 415 -36.74 -2.55 -37.27
N PHE A 416 -36.97 -2.89 -36.00
CA PHE A 416 -36.73 -2.00 -34.86
C PHE A 416 -37.37 -0.61 -35.08
N SER A 417 -38.52 -0.62 -35.76
CA SER A 417 -39.30 0.57 -36.13
C SER A 417 -40.71 0.39 -35.57
N GLY A 418 -41.26 1.44 -34.93
CA GLY A 418 -42.54 1.36 -34.19
C GLY A 418 -42.46 1.68 -32.70
N GLY A 419 -41.32 2.11 -32.17
CA GLY A 419 -41.21 2.42 -30.74
C GLY A 419 -41.22 1.17 -29.84
N TYR A 420 -41.20 1.38 -28.53
CA TYR A 420 -41.12 0.30 -27.55
C TYR A 420 -41.81 0.70 -26.25
N THR A 421 -42.23 -0.31 -25.49
CA THR A 421 -42.80 -0.12 -24.14
C THR A 421 -41.94 -0.81 -23.08
N TYR A 422 -41.91 -0.21 -21.90
CA TYR A 422 -41.21 -0.77 -20.73
C TYR A 422 -42.08 -1.82 -20.04
N ASN A 423 -41.49 -2.97 -19.71
CA ASN A 423 -42.17 -4.07 -19.03
C ASN A 423 -41.50 -4.37 -17.65
N PHE A 424 -42.00 -5.33 -16.88
CA PHE A 424 -41.64 -5.53 -15.47
C PHE A 424 -40.12 -5.65 -15.21
N GLY A 425 -39.37 -6.28 -16.11
CA GLY A 425 -37.92 -6.46 -15.99
C GLY A 425 -37.16 -5.13 -16.01
N TYR A 426 -37.65 -4.14 -16.76
CA TYR A 426 -37.09 -2.78 -16.74
C TYR A 426 -37.24 -2.14 -15.35
N TYR A 427 -38.41 -2.25 -14.73
CA TYR A 427 -38.64 -1.69 -13.38
C TYR A 427 -37.79 -2.38 -12.32
N LEU A 428 -37.51 -3.68 -12.47
CA LEU A 428 -36.58 -4.41 -11.59
C LEU A 428 -35.14 -3.88 -11.71
N ILE A 429 -34.67 -3.63 -12.93
CA ILE A 429 -33.36 -3.02 -13.20
C ILE A 429 -33.29 -1.60 -12.63
N PHE A 430 -34.33 -0.80 -12.85
CA PHE A 430 -34.43 0.56 -12.31
C PHE A 430 -34.39 0.54 -10.77
N ALA A 431 -35.15 -0.35 -10.13
CA ALA A 431 -35.13 -0.53 -8.68
C ALA A 431 -33.74 -0.94 -8.16
N PHE A 432 -33.02 -1.82 -8.87
CA PHE A 432 -31.66 -2.19 -8.53
C PHE A 432 -30.69 -0.98 -8.58
N ILE A 433 -30.76 -0.17 -9.63
CA ILE A 433 -29.95 1.05 -9.78
C ILE A 433 -30.21 2.02 -8.62
N VAL A 434 -31.49 2.33 -8.36
CA VAL A 434 -31.89 3.25 -7.29
C VAL A 434 -31.48 2.71 -5.92
N ALA A 435 -31.68 1.42 -5.66
CA ALA A 435 -31.28 0.79 -4.40
C ALA A 435 -29.75 0.85 -4.19
N ALA A 436 -28.95 0.62 -5.24
CA ALA A 436 -27.50 0.70 -5.17
C ALA A 436 -27.02 2.11 -4.83
N VAL A 437 -27.61 3.14 -5.46
CA VAL A 437 -27.31 4.55 -5.16
C VAL A 437 -27.72 4.87 -3.72
N ILE A 438 -28.98 4.65 -3.33
CA ILE A 438 -29.47 4.97 -1.98
C ILE A 438 -28.63 4.29 -0.91
N LEU A 439 -28.30 3.01 -1.09
CA LEU A 439 -27.50 2.26 -0.11
C LEU A 439 -26.06 2.79 -0.04
N SER A 440 -25.45 3.12 -1.18
CA SER A 440 -24.13 3.76 -1.25
C SER A 440 -24.12 5.08 -0.48
N THR A 441 -25.08 5.96 -0.77
CA THR A 441 -25.25 7.25 -0.10
C THR A 441 -25.49 7.08 1.40
N ALA A 442 -26.39 6.17 1.80
CA ALA A 442 -26.71 5.91 3.20
C ALA A 442 -25.47 5.43 3.99
N ILE A 443 -24.65 4.58 3.39
CA ILE A 443 -23.39 4.12 4.00
C ILE A 443 -22.41 5.30 4.16
N LEU A 444 -22.27 6.15 3.14
CA LEU A 444 -21.40 7.32 3.19
C LEU A 444 -21.88 8.35 4.23
N VAL A 445 -23.18 8.63 4.29
CA VAL A 445 -23.82 9.50 5.29
C VAL A 445 -23.58 8.97 6.69
N ARG A 446 -23.92 7.70 6.96
CA ARG A 446 -23.70 7.06 8.26
C ARG A 446 -22.25 7.17 8.71
N LYS A 447 -21.30 7.05 7.78
CA LYS A 447 -19.87 7.15 8.06
C LYS A 447 -19.42 8.57 8.38
N ALA A 448 -19.81 9.55 7.57
CA ALA A 448 -19.46 10.93 7.87
C ALA A 448 -20.11 11.44 9.15
N MET A 449 -21.31 10.97 9.49
CA MET A 449 -21.99 11.30 10.75
C MET A 449 -21.25 10.76 11.99
N ARG A 450 -20.43 9.71 11.86
CA ARG A 450 -19.52 9.23 12.91
C ARG A 450 -18.25 10.08 13.04
N GLY A 451 -17.91 10.84 12.01
CA GLY A 451 -16.77 11.76 12.02
C GLY A 451 -17.13 13.14 12.58
N PHE A 452 -16.12 13.94 12.92
CA PHE A 452 -16.32 15.25 13.56
C PHE A 452 -16.84 16.36 12.61
N ASN A 453 -16.78 16.17 11.29
CA ASN A 453 -17.09 17.26 10.33
C ASN A 453 -18.15 16.86 9.29
N ARG A 454 -19.40 17.29 9.52
CA ARG A 454 -20.56 17.02 8.67
C ARG A 454 -20.54 17.77 7.33
N SER A 455 -19.75 18.84 7.20
CA SER A 455 -19.66 19.61 5.95
C SER A 455 -19.08 18.80 4.78
N ARG A 456 -18.37 17.69 5.08
CA ARG A 456 -17.82 16.76 4.08
C ARG A 456 -18.88 16.05 3.23
N LEU A 457 -20.14 16.02 3.69
CA LEU A 457 -21.24 15.38 2.97
C LEU A 457 -21.92 16.26 1.92
N VAL A 458 -21.80 17.59 2.03
CA VAL A 458 -22.62 18.53 1.25
C VAL A 458 -22.39 18.36 -0.25
N LEU A 459 -21.12 18.39 -0.71
CA LEU A 459 -20.82 18.35 -2.15
C LEU A 459 -21.16 16.99 -2.81
N PRO A 460 -20.79 15.83 -2.24
CA PRO A 460 -21.14 14.54 -2.85
C PRO A 460 -22.65 14.30 -2.90
N ILE A 461 -23.39 14.61 -1.83
CA ILE A 461 -24.85 14.47 -1.82
C ILE A 461 -25.47 15.44 -2.83
N LEU A 462 -25.01 16.70 -2.89
CA LEU A 462 -25.49 17.65 -3.87
C LEU A 462 -25.31 17.13 -5.30
N SER A 463 -24.18 16.47 -5.61
CA SER A 463 -23.96 15.89 -6.93
C SER A 463 -24.95 14.75 -7.26
N GLU A 464 -25.31 13.90 -6.30
CA GLU A 464 -26.32 12.85 -6.51
C GLU A 464 -27.73 13.44 -6.64
N VAL A 465 -28.08 14.43 -5.83
CA VAL A 465 -29.38 15.12 -5.91
C VAL A 465 -29.55 15.80 -7.26
N LEU A 466 -28.52 16.50 -7.75
CA LEU A 466 -28.54 17.12 -9.07
C LEU A 466 -28.70 16.09 -10.20
N LEU A 467 -28.03 14.94 -10.11
CA LEU A 467 -28.23 13.85 -11.08
C LEU A 467 -29.66 13.30 -11.02
N PHE A 468 -30.23 13.13 -9.82
CA PHE A 468 -31.61 12.66 -9.66
C PHE A 468 -32.62 13.64 -10.25
N VAL A 469 -32.47 14.94 -9.97
CA VAL A 469 -33.30 16.01 -10.56
C VAL A 469 -33.18 16.01 -12.07
N TYR A 470 -31.97 15.85 -12.61
CA TYR A 470 -31.75 15.72 -14.05
C TYR A 470 -32.47 14.51 -14.64
N CYS A 471 -32.36 13.33 -14.03
CA CYS A 471 -33.06 12.12 -14.49
C CYS A 471 -34.59 12.28 -14.44
N ALA A 472 -35.13 12.93 -13.39
CA ALA A 472 -36.55 13.22 -13.28
C ALA A 472 -37.02 14.20 -14.38
N ALA A 473 -36.25 15.25 -14.65
CA ALA A 473 -36.53 16.19 -15.74
C ALA A 473 -36.45 15.52 -17.12
N TYR A 474 -35.50 14.60 -17.32
CA TYR A 474 -35.38 13.79 -18.53
C TYR A 474 -36.61 12.90 -18.75
N ALA A 475 -37.10 12.24 -17.68
CA ALA A 475 -38.30 11.40 -17.72
C ALA A 475 -39.58 12.23 -17.94
N ALA A 476 -39.67 13.43 -17.36
CA ALA A 476 -40.79 14.36 -17.54
C ALA A 476 -40.82 15.04 -18.93
N GLY A 477 -39.82 14.81 -19.78
CA GLY A 477 -39.76 15.39 -21.12
C GLY A 477 -39.40 16.88 -21.15
N VAL A 478 -38.77 17.41 -20.09
CA VAL A 478 -38.32 18.81 -20.05
C VAL A 478 -37.32 19.05 -21.19
N PRO A 479 -37.54 20.02 -22.11
CA PRO A 479 -36.77 20.14 -23.35
C PRO A 479 -35.25 20.15 -23.16
N VAL A 480 -34.75 20.94 -22.20
CA VAL A 480 -33.31 21.05 -21.91
C VAL A 480 -32.70 19.70 -21.50
N ALA A 481 -33.39 18.94 -20.66
CA ALA A 481 -32.91 17.63 -20.22
C ALA A 481 -33.10 16.58 -21.32
N ARG A 482 -34.28 16.55 -21.96
CA ARG A 482 -34.64 15.55 -22.97
C ARG A 482 -33.77 15.63 -24.23
N ASP A 483 -33.35 16.83 -24.61
CA ASP A 483 -32.45 17.05 -25.74
C ASP A 483 -31.00 16.70 -25.42
N SER A 484 -30.62 16.62 -24.14
CA SER A 484 -29.25 16.32 -23.73
C SER A 484 -28.96 14.81 -23.70
N ASP A 485 -27.68 14.47 -23.85
CA ASP A 485 -27.22 13.07 -23.80
C ASP A 485 -27.15 12.58 -22.34
N ILE A 486 -28.18 11.81 -21.94
CA ILE A 486 -28.28 11.19 -20.63
C ILE A 486 -27.06 10.35 -20.25
N THR A 487 -26.42 9.69 -21.21
CA THR A 487 -25.23 8.87 -20.94
C THR A 487 -24.06 9.76 -20.57
N THR A 488 -23.80 10.79 -21.37
CA THR A 488 -22.71 11.75 -21.11
C THR A 488 -22.90 12.43 -19.75
N VAL A 489 -24.10 12.94 -19.47
CA VAL A 489 -24.40 13.60 -18.20
C VAL A 489 -24.21 12.64 -17.02
N SER A 490 -24.71 11.40 -17.13
CA SER A 490 -24.55 10.38 -16.08
C SER A 490 -23.09 10.03 -15.81
N CYS A 491 -22.26 9.89 -16.86
CA CYS A 491 -20.83 9.64 -16.75
C CYS A 491 -20.09 10.79 -16.05
N VAL A 492 -20.41 12.05 -16.41
CA VAL A 492 -19.82 13.24 -15.78
C VAL A 492 -20.19 13.30 -14.30
N PHE A 493 -21.45 13.08 -13.94
CA PHE A 493 -21.88 13.06 -12.54
C PHE A 493 -21.27 11.88 -11.76
N ALA A 494 -21.11 10.71 -12.36
CA ALA A 494 -20.44 9.57 -11.72
C ALA A 494 -18.97 9.88 -11.38
N LEU A 495 -18.24 10.50 -12.32
CA LEU A 495 -16.87 10.96 -12.08
C LEU A 495 -16.82 12.09 -11.04
N ALA A 496 -17.73 13.06 -11.14
CA ALA A 496 -17.82 14.18 -10.20
C ALA A 496 -18.10 13.69 -8.78
N PHE A 497 -19.05 12.77 -8.60
CA PHE A 497 -19.35 12.15 -7.31
C PHE A 497 -18.11 11.44 -6.74
N ALA A 498 -17.44 10.62 -7.55
CA ALA A 498 -16.22 9.92 -7.14
C ALA A 498 -15.12 10.89 -6.69
N GLU A 499 -14.91 11.96 -7.46
CA GLU A 499 -13.92 13.00 -7.17
C GLU A 499 -14.28 13.79 -5.90
N LEU A 500 -15.53 14.20 -5.76
CA LEU A 500 -16.01 14.94 -4.60
C LEU A 500 -15.92 14.08 -3.33
N ALA A 501 -16.24 12.78 -3.42
CA ALA A 501 -16.08 11.85 -2.31
C ALA A 501 -14.60 11.68 -1.89
N MET A 502 -13.66 11.70 -2.85
CA MET A 502 -12.23 11.71 -2.55
C MET A 502 -11.75 13.05 -1.97
N ARG A 503 -12.14 14.19 -2.56
CA ARG A 503 -11.71 15.53 -2.11
C ARG A 503 -12.20 15.87 -0.71
N THR A 504 -13.44 15.52 -0.39
CA THR A 504 -14.03 15.74 0.93
C THR A 504 -13.51 14.78 2.01
N GLY A 505 -12.74 13.76 1.62
CA GLY A 505 -12.17 12.77 2.54
C GLY A 505 -13.16 11.71 3.01
N LEU A 506 -14.31 11.54 2.33
CA LEU A 506 -15.21 10.40 2.54
C LEU A 506 -14.57 9.09 2.07
N VAL A 507 -13.89 9.13 0.91
CA VAL A 507 -12.97 8.08 0.48
C VAL A 507 -11.57 8.48 0.98
N PRO A 508 -10.92 7.66 1.81
CA PRO A 508 -9.61 7.98 2.35
C PRO A 508 -8.59 8.01 1.21
N VAL A 509 -8.06 9.20 0.94
CA VAL A 509 -7.02 9.48 -0.04
C VAL A 509 -5.83 10.13 0.63
N ASN A 510 -4.64 9.85 0.13
CA ASN A 510 -3.40 10.42 0.61
C ASN A 510 -3.31 11.89 0.20
N GLN A 511 -3.61 12.80 1.12
CA GLN A 511 -3.42 14.24 0.90
C GLN A 511 -2.44 14.88 1.89
N LYS A 512 -2.15 14.24 3.04
CA LYS A 512 -1.41 14.86 4.15
C LYS A 512 -0.05 14.23 4.46
N TYR A 513 0.43 13.28 3.66
CA TYR A 513 1.72 12.63 3.95
C TYR A 513 2.89 13.60 3.93
N ALA A 514 2.90 14.60 3.04
CA ALA A 514 3.93 15.64 3.04
C ALA A 514 3.98 16.37 4.40
N VAL A 515 2.82 16.78 4.91
CA VAL A 515 2.70 17.47 6.20
C VAL A 515 3.04 16.52 7.36
N LEU A 516 2.55 15.27 7.33
CA LEU A 516 2.86 14.26 8.34
C LEU A 516 4.36 13.95 8.39
N PHE A 517 4.98 13.77 7.22
CA PHE A 517 6.40 13.48 7.08
C PHE A 517 7.25 14.66 7.56
N SER A 518 6.89 15.89 7.17
CA SER A 518 7.58 17.10 7.63
C SER A 518 7.51 17.30 9.15
N ASN A 519 6.42 16.88 9.80
CA ASN A 519 6.24 16.98 11.25
C ASN A 519 6.58 15.67 12.01
N SER A 520 7.18 14.69 11.32
CA SER A 520 7.59 13.43 11.96
C SER A 520 8.69 13.71 13.00
N PRO A 521 8.61 13.09 14.20
CA PRO A 521 9.69 13.19 15.19
C PRO A 521 10.94 12.41 14.74
N LEU A 522 10.78 11.45 13.82
CA LEU A 522 11.89 10.70 13.24
C LEU A 522 12.61 11.58 12.21
N ARG A 523 13.93 11.70 12.36
CA ARG A 523 14.78 12.47 11.45
C ARG A 523 14.97 11.68 10.15
N MET A 524 14.12 11.89 9.16
CA MET A 524 14.15 11.16 7.89
C MET A 524 14.03 12.06 6.66
N GLN A 525 14.58 11.58 5.55
CA GLN A 525 14.54 12.19 4.22
C GLN A 525 14.25 11.14 3.16
N ILE A 526 13.48 11.50 2.13
CA ILE A 526 13.34 10.72 0.90
C ILE A 526 14.12 11.44 -0.17
N ILE A 527 15.11 10.75 -0.72
CA ILE A 527 16.06 11.28 -1.70
C ILE A 527 15.80 10.57 -3.03
N ASP A 528 15.73 11.32 -4.12
CA ASP A 528 15.57 10.77 -5.47
C ASP A 528 16.85 10.05 -5.95
N SER A 529 16.79 9.47 -7.15
CA SER A 529 17.95 8.81 -7.79
C SER A 529 19.10 9.76 -8.14
N GLU A 530 18.87 11.07 -8.12
CA GLU A 530 19.83 12.13 -8.48
C GLU A 530 20.47 12.80 -7.24
N GLY A 531 20.05 12.41 -6.03
CA GLY A 531 20.55 12.93 -4.76
C GLY A 531 19.78 14.14 -4.22
N ASN A 532 18.62 14.49 -4.77
CA ASN A 532 17.80 15.59 -4.29
C ASN A 532 16.77 15.11 -3.26
N ALA A 533 16.62 15.84 -2.15
CA ALA A 533 15.62 15.53 -1.13
C ALA A 533 14.21 16.01 -1.56
N GLU A 534 13.32 15.06 -1.86
CA GLU A 534 11.91 15.31 -2.22
C GLU A 534 11.03 15.51 -0.98
N PHE A 535 11.31 14.78 0.09
CA PHE A 535 10.65 14.95 1.38
C PHE A 535 11.69 14.99 2.50
N SER A 536 11.53 15.92 3.44
CA SER A 536 12.38 16.02 4.63
C SER A 536 11.53 16.28 5.87
N SER A 537 11.81 15.53 6.94
CA SER A 537 11.29 15.85 8.28
C SER A 537 11.99 17.10 8.83
N ALA A 538 11.29 17.91 9.63
CA ALA A 538 11.83 19.16 10.18
C ALA A 538 13.11 18.96 11.02
N GLY A 539 13.29 17.77 11.61
CA GLY A 539 14.46 17.43 12.41
C GLY A 539 15.63 16.81 11.62
N ALA A 540 15.47 16.51 10.34
CA ALA A 540 16.53 15.88 9.54
C ALA A 540 17.51 16.91 8.98
N ARG A 541 18.81 16.67 9.18
CA ARG A 541 19.87 17.51 8.63
C ARG A 541 20.07 17.22 7.14
N PRO A 542 20.29 18.22 6.27
CA PRO A 542 20.54 17.98 4.85
C PRO A 542 21.73 17.03 4.64
N ILE A 543 21.62 16.12 3.67
CA ILE A 543 22.68 15.19 3.31
C ILE A 543 23.49 15.79 2.15
N SER A 544 24.82 15.81 2.28
CA SER A 544 25.69 16.31 1.22
C SER A 544 25.73 15.33 0.04
N ARG A 545 26.14 15.79 -1.16
CA ARG A 545 26.30 14.88 -2.31
C ARG A 545 27.32 13.78 -2.04
N GLU A 546 28.41 14.09 -1.34
CA GLU A 546 29.46 13.12 -1.02
C GLU A 546 28.95 12.02 -0.08
N ASP A 547 28.15 12.38 0.92
CA ASP A 547 27.57 11.41 1.86
C ASP A 547 26.49 10.56 1.18
N TRP A 548 25.72 11.14 0.26
CA TRP A 548 24.77 10.41 -0.57
C TRP A 548 25.46 9.39 -1.48
N GLU A 549 26.58 9.75 -2.12
CA GLU A 549 27.34 8.81 -2.95
C GLU A 549 27.83 7.61 -2.13
N LYS A 550 28.35 7.84 -0.92
CA LYS A 550 28.76 6.78 0.01
C LYS A 550 27.60 5.88 0.44
N LEU A 551 26.44 6.48 0.75
CA LEU A 551 25.22 5.74 1.11
C LEU A 551 24.67 4.92 -0.07
N ARG A 552 24.81 5.41 -1.30
CA ARG A 552 24.40 4.67 -2.51
C ARG A 552 25.30 3.46 -2.74
N ASP A 553 26.61 3.63 -2.56
CA ASP A 553 27.59 2.57 -2.81
C ASP A 553 27.53 1.48 -1.73
N ASP A 554 27.21 1.82 -0.48
CA ASP A 554 27.03 0.86 0.62
C ASP A 554 25.75 1.11 1.44
N ILE A 555 24.61 0.82 0.83
CA ILE A 555 23.29 1.05 1.45
C ILE A 555 23.04 0.18 2.70
N LYS A 556 23.81 -0.89 2.91
CA LYS A 556 23.57 -1.87 3.98
C LYS A 556 24.20 -1.46 5.32
N HIS A 557 25.24 -0.62 5.29
CA HIS A 557 25.95 -0.22 6.50
C HIS A 557 25.65 1.24 6.83
N PRO A 558 25.38 1.55 8.12
CA PRO A 558 25.13 2.93 8.50
C PRO A 558 26.39 3.78 8.38
N LEU A 559 26.25 4.96 7.77
CA LEU A 559 27.33 5.92 7.61
C LEU A 559 27.37 6.86 8.82
N LEU A 560 28.55 6.99 9.46
CA LEU A 560 28.73 7.92 10.57
C LEU A 560 28.95 9.36 10.05
N LEU A 561 27.98 10.22 10.32
CA LEU A 561 28.00 11.65 10.01
C LEU A 561 28.44 12.45 11.25
N HIS A 562 29.44 13.31 11.08
CA HIS A 562 29.95 14.24 12.11
C HIS A 562 30.27 13.61 13.49
N GLY A 563 30.57 12.30 13.51
CA GLY A 563 31.00 11.59 14.72
C GLY A 563 29.90 11.20 15.71
N ASP A 564 28.69 11.75 15.60
CA ASP A 564 27.61 11.57 16.59
C ASP A 564 26.26 11.11 16.00
N THR A 565 26.17 10.98 14.68
CA THR A 565 24.92 10.69 13.97
C THR A 565 25.12 9.57 12.95
N LEU A 566 24.37 8.49 13.06
CA LEU A 566 24.35 7.40 12.08
C LEU A 566 23.26 7.65 11.02
N LEU A 567 23.63 7.51 9.76
CA LEU A 567 22.73 7.54 8.61
C LEU A 567 22.44 6.12 8.16
N TYR A 568 21.19 5.73 8.22
CA TYR A 568 20.70 4.47 7.68
C TYR A 568 19.93 4.73 6.40
N ALA A 569 20.04 3.84 5.41
CA ALA A 569 19.30 3.94 4.17
C ALA A 569 18.61 2.64 3.78
N ASP A 570 17.50 2.76 3.05
CA ASP A 570 16.86 1.66 2.36
C ASP A 570 16.36 2.08 0.97
N GLY A 571 16.41 1.16 0.02
CA GLY A 571 16.09 1.42 -1.39
C GLY A 571 14.59 1.45 -1.64
N ILE A 572 14.12 2.48 -2.35
CA ILE A 572 12.72 2.57 -2.80
C ILE A 572 12.65 2.77 -4.33
N PRO A 573 11.55 2.39 -5.00
CA PRO A 573 11.41 2.68 -6.42
C PRO A 573 11.49 4.19 -6.69
N GLY A 574 12.55 4.63 -7.38
CA GLY A 574 12.81 6.04 -7.70
C GLY A 574 13.75 6.78 -6.75
N GLY A 575 14.40 6.09 -5.80
CA GLY A 575 15.37 6.71 -4.89
C GLY A 575 15.69 5.88 -3.65
N MET A 576 15.89 6.54 -2.52
CA MET A 576 16.13 5.91 -1.21
C MET A 576 15.45 6.69 -0.09
N ILE A 577 15.12 6.00 1.00
CA ILE A 577 14.76 6.63 2.27
C ILE A 577 15.99 6.61 3.17
N VAL A 578 16.30 7.74 3.80
CA VAL A 578 17.42 7.88 4.73
C VAL A 578 16.90 8.38 6.07
N TRP A 579 17.29 7.75 7.18
CA TRP A 579 16.98 8.23 8.52
C TRP A 579 18.24 8.38 9.37
N GLN A 580 18.18 9.32 10.32
CA GLN A 580 19.30 9.79 11.11
C GLN A 580 19.07 9.46 12.58
N GLU A 581 20.00 8.75 13.18
CA GLU A 581 19.95 8.37 14.59
C GLU A 581 21.16 8.97 15.31
N SER A 582 20.92 9.68 16.41
CA SER A 582 22.03 10.24 17.20
C SER A 582 22.55 9.19 18.17
N ILE A 583 23.86 8.98 18.16
CA ILE A 583 24.58 8.11 19.10
C ILE A 583 25.34 8.91 20.17
N ALA A 584 25.06 10.22 20.30
CA ALA A 584 25.73 11.11 21.25
C ALA A 584 25.64 10.58 22.69
N GLU A 585 24.45 10.16 23.14
CA GLU A 585 24.26 9.61 24.50
C GLU A 585 25.09 8.33 24.73
N ILE A 586 25.24 7.50 23.71
CA ILE A 586 26.05 6.27 23.79
C ILE A 586 27.53 6.64 23.91
N LEU A 587 27.99 7.63 23.13
CA LEU A 587 29.37 8.12 23.19
C LEU A 587 29.69 8.73 24.55
N ASP A 588 28.78 9.53 25.10
CA ASP A 588 28.90 10.13 26.44
C ASP A 588 28.98 9.04 27.52
N MET A 589 28.10 8.04 27.46
CA MET A 589 28.12 6.91 28.39
C MET A 589 29.42 6.09 28.29
N GLN A 590 29.94 5.87 27.07
CA GLN A 590 31.22 5.21 26.89
C GLN A 590 32.38 6.01 27.48
N GLN A 591 32.31 7.34 27.43
CA GLN A 591 33.29 8.21 28.06
C GLN A 591 33.18 8.13 29.59
N GLU A 592 31.97 8.21 30.14
CA GLU A 592 31.74 8.10 31.58
C GLU A 592 32.22 6.75 32.15
N ILE A 593 31.95 5.64 31.44
CA ILE A 593 32.45 4.32 31.82
C ILE A 593 33.98 4.31 31.84
N ARG A 594 34.64 4.89 30.82
CA ARG A 594 36.11 4.97 30.77
C ARG A 594 36.67 5.76 31.96
N GLU A 595 36.07 6.89 32.30
CA GLU A 595 36.46 7.70 33.45
C GLU A 595 36.26 6.95 34.77
N ASN A 596 35.14 6.23 34.93
CA ASN A 596 34.84 5.45 36.12
C ASN A 596 35.78 4.26 36.29
N VAL A 597 36.12 3.56 35.20
CA VAL A 597 37.13 2.47 35.22
C VAL A 597 38.48 3.01 35.66
N LEU A 598 38.91 4.17 35.16
CA LEU A 598 40.14 4.84 35.58
C LEU A 598 40.14 5.17 37.08
N LYS A 599 39.05 5.79 37.58
CA LYS A 599 38.90 6.12 39.01
C LYS A 599 38.95 4.86 39.89
N LEU A 600 38.17 3.83 39.55
CA LEU A 600 38.14 2.58 40.31
C LEU A 600 39.49 1.87 40.33
N THR A 601 40.20 1.86 39.20
CA THR A 601 41.53 1.25 39.12
C THR A 601 42.52 1.98 40.04
N SER A 602 42.45 3.31 40.10
CA SER A 602 43.30 4.10 41.00
C SER A 602 42.97 3.86 42.49
N ALA A 603 41.68 3.80 42.84
CA ALA A 603 41.22 3.55 44.21
C ALA A 603 41.60 2.14 44.69
N ASN A 604 41.41 1.12 43.85
CA ASN A 604 41.81 -0.25 44.17
C ASN A 604 43.31 -0.35 44.44
N LYS A 605 44.14 0.36 43.65
CA LYS A 605 45.59 0.39 43.86
C LYS A 605 45.96 0.94 45.24
N LEU A 606 45.28 2.01 45.66
CA LEU A 606 45.47 2.61 46.99
C LEU A 606 45.02 1.67 48.11
N LEU A 607 43.84 1.04 47.99
CA LEU A 607 43.33 0.11 49.00
C LEU A 607 44.24 -1.12 49.21
N VAL A 608 44.85 -1.64 48.14
CA VAL A 608 45.85 -2.71 48.24
C VAL A 608 47.06 -2.25 49.06
N THR A 609 47.60 -1.05 48.77
CA THR A 609 48.75 -0.53 49.53
C THR A 609 48.42 -0.27 51.00
N GLU A 610 47.22 0.20 51.32
CA GLU A 610 46.79 0.42 52.71
C GLU A 610 46.68 -0.92 53.48
N ARG A 611 46.11 -1.96 52.84
CA ARG A 611 45.98 -3.29 53.43
C ARG A 611 47.33 -3.89 53.77
N GLU A 612 48.29 -3.80 52.85
CA GLU A 612 49.66 -4.31 53.08
C GLU A 612 50.35 -3.62 54.26
N SER A 613 50.18 -2.31 54.41
CA SER A 613 50.73 -1.57 55.55
C SER A 613 50.09 -2.00 56.88
N LYS A 614 48.76 -2.18 56.91
CA LYS A 614 48.04 -2.64 58.12
C LYS A 614 48.47 -4.04 58.56
N TYR A 615 48.68 -4.95 57.60
CA TYR A 615 49.17 -6.30 57.91
C TYR A 615 50.57 -6.27 58.54
N ARG A 616 51.49 -5.46 57.99
CA ARG A 616 52.84 -5.31 58.55
C ARG A 616 52.83 -4.75 59.96
N LEU A 617 51.96 -3.78 60.24
CA LEU A 617 51.83 -3.20 61.58
C LEU A 617 51.32 -4.23 62.58
N ALA A 618 50.23 -4.93 62.26
CA ALA A 618 49.66 -5.95 63.13
C ALA A 618 50.66 -7.09 63.44
N ALA A 619 51.43 -7.53 62.44
CA ALA A 619 52.47 -8.55 62.65
C ALA A 619 53.60 -8.06 63.56
N ALA A 620 53.98 -6.78 63.47
CA ALA A 620 55.00 -6.20 64.35
C ALA A 620 54.50 -6.05 65.80
N GLU A 621 53.25 -5.63 65.99
CA GLU A 621 52.63 -5.48 67.32
C GLU A 621 52.55 -6.83 68.06
N GLU A 622 52.17 -7.92 67.37
CA GLU A 622 52.10 -9.24 68.01
C GLU A 622 53.49 -9.79 68.40
N ASN A 623 54.52 -9.54 67.59
CA ASN A 623 55.90 -9.91 67.94
C ASN A 623 56.38 -9.19 69.21
N VAL A 624 56.08 -7.89 69.36
CA VAL A 624 56.42 -7.13 70.57
C VAL A 624 55.73 -7.74 71.78
N ARG A 625 54.43 -8.03 71.66
CA ARG A 625 53.64 -8.63 72.73
C ARG A 625 54.16 -10.00 73.18
N LEU A 626 54.52 -10.88 72.24
CA LEU A 626 55.06 -12.20 72.56
C LEU A 626 56.40 -12.12 73.32
N MET A 627 57.26 -11.16 72.96
CA MET A 627 58.54 -10.95 73.63
C MET A 627 58.38 -10.39 75.05
N GLU A 628 57.41 -9.51 75.27
CA GLU A 628 57.09 -9.00 76.62
C GLU A 628 56.62 -10.13 77.55
N LEU A 629 55.77 -11.03 77.05
CA LEU A 629 55.29 -12.19 77.82
C LEU A 629 56.42 -13.17 78.16
N LEU A 630 57.32 -13.44 77.21
CA LEU A 630 58.48 -14.31 77.45
C LEU A 630 59.38 -13.76 78.56
N ASN A 631 59.69 -12.46 78.50
CA ASN A 631 60.55 -11.81 79.49
C ASN A 631 59.94 -11.89 80.90
N ALA A 632 58.63 -11.66 81.02
CA ALA A 632 57.94 -11.74 82.30
C ALA A 632 57.95 -13.16 82.90
N GLU A 633 57.87 -14.21 82.08
CA GLU A 633 57.92 -15.60 82.58
C GLU A 633 59.33 -16.01 83.03
N MET A 634 60.37 -15.54 82.32
CA MET A 634 61.76 -15.95 82.57
C MET A 634 62.52 -15.07 83.60
N GLU A 635 61.94 -13.94 84.01
CA GLU A 635 62.56 -12.95 84.90
C GLU A 635 63.20 -13.60 86.14
N ARG A 636 62.46 -14.45 86.85
CA ARG A 636 62.94 -15.09 88.08
C ARG A 636 64.04 -16.12 87.87
N HIS A 637 64.08 -16.80 86.72
CA HIS A 637 65.17 -17.73 86.41
C HIS A 637 66.45 -16.97 86.02
N LEU A 638 66.32 -15.84 85.33
CA LEU A 638 67.43 -14.95 84.99
C LEU A 638 68.00 -14.27 86.23
N GLU A 639 67.14 -13.79 87.14
CA GLU A 639 67.56 -13.26 88.46
C GLU A 639 68.33 -14.32 89.25
N ARG A 640 67.78 -15.53 89.39
CA ARG A 640 68.44 -16.65 90.08
C ARG A 640 69.80 -17.00 89.46
N MET A 641 69.90 -16.97 88.13
CA MET A 641 71.16 -17.20 87.43
C MET A 641 72.18 -16.10 87.72
N ASN A 642 71.77 -14.82 87.70
CA ASN A 642 72.63 -13.70 88.06
C ASN A 642 73.11 -13.78 89.51
N ASP A 643 72.23 -14.12 90.46
CA ASP A 643 72.59 -14.31 91.87
C ASP A 643 73.62 -15.43 92.05
N MET A 644 73.47 -16.54 91.33
CA MET A 644 74.44 -17.64 91.34
C MET A 644 75.79 -17.22 90.75
N ILE A 645 75.78 -16.43 89.67
CA ILE A 645 77.00 -15.88 89.05
C ILE A 645 77.72 -14.93 90.03
N ASP A 646 76.99 -14.03 90.68
CA ASP A 646 77.56 -13.09 91.68
C ASP A 646 78.09 -13.83 92.92
N GLY A 647 77.51 -14.98 93.27
CA GLY A 647 77.96 -15.85 94.35
C GLY A 647 79.26 -16.63 94.08
N LEU A 648 79.65 -16.82 92.81
CA LEU A 648 80.82 -17.63 92.41
C LEU A 648 82.14 -17.15 93.02
N GLU A 649 82.31 -15.83 93.18
CA GLU A 649 83.56 -15.28 93.71
C GLU A 649 83.85 -15.73 95.15
N ARG A 650 82.80 -15.99 95.94
CA ARG A 650 82.85 -16.32 97.37
C ARG A 650 82.75 -17.82 97.67
N SER A 651 82.61 -18.66 96.64
CA SER A 651 82.41 -20.10 96.80
C SER A 651 83.69 -20.87 97.11
N ASN A 652 83.58 -21.85 98.01
CA ASN A 652 84.65 -22.80 98.33
C ASN A 652 84.84 -23.88 97.25
N ASN A 653 83.88 -24.09 96.35
CA ASN A 653 83.97 -25.05 95.24
C ASN A 653 83.42 -24.44 93.93
N LYS A 654 84.22 -23.58 93.32
CA LYS A 654 83.87 -22.84 92.08
C LYS A 654 83.46 -23.74 90.92
N GLN A 655 84.08 -24.93 90.80
CA GLN A 655 83.80 -25.82 89.69
C GLN A 655 82.38 -26.41 89.75
N ARG A 656 81.92 -26.72 90.96
CA ARG A 656 80.54 -27.17 91.20
C ARG A 656 79.51 -26.09 90.92
N ASP A 657 79.75 -24.86 91.38
CA ASP A 657 78.80 -23.77 91.14
C ASP A 657 78.73 -23.36 89.67
N ILE A 658 79.86 -23.40 88.94
CA ILE A 658 79.87 -23.23 87.47
C ILE A 658 79.04 -24.31 86.78
N ALA A 659 79.17 -25.57 87.21
CA ALA A 659 78.35 -26.66 86.66
C ALA A 659 76.86 -26.46 86.93
N ARG A 660 76.49 -25.98 88.13
CA ARG A 660 75.10 -25.68 88.49
C ARG A 660 74.53 -24.49 87.70
N ILE A 661 75.32 -23.44 87.46
CA ILE A 661 74.95 -22.32 86.57
C ILE A 661 74.78 -22.80 85.13
N THR A 662 75.67 -23.68 84.65
CA THR A 662 75.59 -24.24 83.30
C THR A 662 74.33 -25.08 83.12
N LEU A 663 73.95 -25.85 84.14
CA LEU A 663 72.69 -26.60 84.18
C LEU A 663 71.47 -25.66 84.10
N LEU A 664 71.47 -24.57 84.88
CA LEU A 664 70.40 -23.55 84.84
C LEU A 664 70.32 -22.82 83.48
N MET A 665 71.47 -22.50 82.86
CA MET A 665 71.50 -21.90 81.52
C MET A 665 70.90 -22.80 80.44
N CYS A 666 71.21 -24.11 80.48
CA CYS A 666 70.63 -25.07 79.56
C CYS A 666 69.10 -25.15 79.74
N TYR A 667 68.65 -25.22 80.99
CA TYR A 667 67.24 -25.20 81.35
C TYR A 667 66.53 -23.95 80.81
N ILE A 668 67.05 -22.74 81.08
CA ILE A 668 66.44 -21.48 80.61
C ILE A 668 66.33 -21.46 79.08
N LYS A 669 67.40 -21.86 78.37
CA LYS A 669 67.42 -21.87 76.90
C LYS A 669 66.31 -22.74 76.33
N ARG A 670 66.15 -23.96 76.85
CA ARG A 670 65.10 -24.88 76.37
C ARG A 670 63.72 -24.50 76.84
N ARG A 671 63.59 -23.90 78.03
CA ARG A 671 62.32 -23.35 78.51
C ARG A 671 61.81 -22.19 77.65
N CYS A 672 62.69 -21.32 77.15
CA CYS A 672 62.34 -20.29 76.15
C CYS A 672 61.83 -20.90 74.83
N SER A 673 62.47 -21.98 74.34
CA SER A 673 61.98 -22.68 73.14
C SER A 673 60.60 -23.31 73.37
N LEU A 674 60.40 -23.91 74.54
CA LEU A 674 59.12 -24.48 74.94
C LEU A 674 58.03 -23.41 75.11
N PHE A 675 58.36 -22.20 75.58
CA PHE A 675 57.43 -21.07 75.65
C PHE A 675 56.87 -20.69 74.28
N PHE A 676 57.71 -20.52 73.26
CA PHE A 676 57.23 -20.21 71.90
C PHE A 676 56.34 -21.33 71.36
N LYS A 677 56.68 -22.59 71.67
CA LYS A 677 55.86 -23.74 71.28
C LYS A 677 54.53 -23.81 72.00
N GLU A 678 54.45 -23.33 73.25
CA GLU A 678 53.19 -23.12 73.96
C GLU A 678 52.33 -22.02 73.30
N GLN A 679 52.93 -20.93 72.82
CA GLN A 679 52.21 -19.83 72.15
C GLN A 679 51.76 -20.18 70.72
N GLU A 680 52.55 -20.95 69.98
CA GLU A 680 52.16 -21.49 68.66
C GLU A 680 51.01 -22.49 68.76
N GLY A 681 50.94 -23.23 69.87
CA GLY A 681 49.97 -24.30 70.09
C GLY A 681 50.27 -25.57 69.27
N GLY A 682 49.47 -26.62 69.49
CA GLY A 682 49.63 -27.91 68.81
C GLY A 682 50.19 -29.01 69.72
N ASP A 683 50.80 -30.01 69.09
CA ASP A 683 51.21 -31.28 69.70
C ASP A 683 52.75 -31.38 69.67
N MET A 684 53.38 -31.65 70.82
CA MET A 684 54.83 -31.85 70.98
C MET A 684 55.15 -33.36 71.03
N PRO A 685 56.02 -33.89 70.16
CA PRO A 685 56.43 -35.30 70.25
C PRO A 685 57.19 -35.60 71.55
N ALA A 686 56.93 -36.74 72.19
CA ALA A 686 57.68 -37.16 73.39
C ALA A 686 59.18 -37.35 73.10
N GLU A 687 59.54 -37.68 71.86
CA GLU A 687 60.93 -37.76 71.39
C GLU A 687 61.64 -36.40 71.46
N GLU A 688 60.93 -35.30 71.18
CA GLU A 688 61.50 -33.95 71.29
C GLU A 688 61.76 -33.57 72.75
N LEU A 689 60.85 -33.94 73.66
CA LEU A 689 61.06 -33.75 75.09
C LEU A 689 62.23 -34.60 75.60
N ALA A 690 62.33 -35.85 75.11
CA ALA A 690 63.45 -36.73 75.43
C ALA A 690 64.79 -36.14 74.98
N VAL A 691 64.85 -35.46 73.81
CA VAL A 691 66.04 -34.72 73.39
C VAL A 691 66.38 -33.58 74.35
N TYR A 692 65.40 -32.80 74.80
CA TYR A 692 65.66 -31.73 75.79
C TYR A 692 66.12 -32.27 77.14
N ILE A 693 65.57 -33.41 77.57
CA ILE A 693 65.99 -34.13 78.78
C ILE A 693 67.41 -34.66 78.64
N ASP A 694 67.75 -35.25 77.50
CA ASP A 694 69.09 -35.79 77.22
C ASP A 694 70.14 -34.69 77.19
N GLU A 695 69.84 -33.55 76.54
CA GLU A 695 70.70 -32.36 76.58
C GLU A 695 70.91 -31.85 78.01
N LEU A 696 69.83 -31.73 78.81
CA LEU A 696 69.97 -31.32 80.21
C LEU A 696 70.78 -32.34 81.02
N SER A 697 70.68 -33.62 80.69
CA SER A 697 71.42 -34.70 81.32
C SER A 697 72.92 -34.67 81.03
N GLU A 698 73.30 -34.30 79.80
CA GLU A 698 74.70 -34.07 79.44
C GLU A 698 75.30 -32.96 80.32
N PHE A 699 74.57 -31.86 80.53
CA PHE A 699 75.03 -30.78 81.41
C PHE A 699 75.02 -31.15 82.90
N ALA A 700 74.09 -32.01 83.32
CA ALA A 700 74.05 -32.53 84.70
C ALA A 700 75.30 -33.37 85.03
N SER A 701 75.93 -33.99 84.04
CA SER A 701 77.19 -34.73 84.23
C SER A 701 78.35 -33.85 84.73
N TYR A 702 78.36 -32.56 84.38
CA TYR A 702 79.34 -31.60 84.92
C TYR A 702 79.09 -31.25 86.38
N ALA A 703 77.87 -31.49 86.88
CA ALA A 703 77.48 -31.29 88.28
C ALA A 703 77.59 -32.59 89.11
N ASP A 704 78.39 -33.55 88.64
CA ASP A 704 78.61 -34.87 89.24
C ASP A 704 77.36 -35.77 89.32
N ILE A 705 76.36 -35.51 88.47
CA ILE A 705 75.14 -36.34 88.33
C ILE A 705 75.25 -37.19 87.06
N ARG A 706 75.41 -38.50 87.21
CA ARG A 706 75.41 -39.43 86.06
C ARG A 706 74.00 -39.94 85.79
N ILE A 707 73.48 -39.64 84.61
CA ILE A 707 72.11 -39.99 84.24
C ILE A 707 72.11 -41.07 83.16
N SER A 708 71.27 -42.08 83.33
CA SER A 708 70.93 -43.03 82.27
C SER A 708 69.46 -42.88 81.92
N THR A 709 69.23 -42.37 80.70
CA THR A 709 67.91 -42.01 80.18
C THR A 709 67.33 -43.17 79.37
N VAL A 710 66.12 -43.64 79.74
CA VAL A 710 65.41 -44.69 79.01
C VAL A 710 64.05 -44.15 78.55
N CYS A 711 64.03 -43.63 77.32
CA CYS A 711 62.79 -43.20 76.69
C CYS A 711 62.12 -44.34 75.92
N THR A 712 60.89 -44.66 76.32
CA THR A 712 59.99 -45.62 75.64
C THR A 712 58.64 -45.00 75.26
N ALA A 713 58.46 -43.71 75.58
CA ALA A 713 57.29 -42.93 75.19
C ALA A 713 57.33 -42.67 73.68
N LYS A 714 56.18 -42.89 73.00
CA LYS A 714 56.03 -42.67 71.55
C LYS A 714 54.84 -41.77 71.21
N GLY A 715 54.15 -41.27 72.23
CA GLY A 715 53.01 -40.36 72.09
C GLY A 715 53.41 -38.91 71.85
N SER A 716 52.39 -38.07 71.63
CA SER A 716 52.55 -36.63 71.71
C SER A 716 52.08 -36.11 73.08
N LEU A 717 52.48 -34.90 73.41
CA LEU A 717 52.24 -34.18 74.65
C LEU A 717 51.76 -32.79 74.26
N SER A 718 50.91 -32.16 75.08
CA SER A 718 50.72 -30.72 74.90
C SER A 718 52.06 -30.04 75.24
N PRO A 719 52.46 -28.96 74.54
CA PRO A 719 53.66 -28.19 74.87
C PRO A 719 53.71 -27.81 76.35
N ARG A 720 52.55 -27.52 76.96
CA ARG A 720 52.42 -27.24 78.39
C ARG A 720 52.76 -28.43 79.28
N CYS A 721 52.29 -29.63 78.94
CA CYS A 721 52.70 -30.86 79.65
C CYS A 721 54.20 -31.11 79.50
N GLY A 722 54.77 -30.83 78.32
CA GLY A 722 56.20 -30.92 78.06
C GLY A 722 57.03 -29.98 78.93
N SER A 723 56.63 -28.70 79.02
CA SER A 723 57.27 -27.74 79.92
C SER A 723 57.21 -28.15 81.38
N VAL A 724 56.05 -28.61 81.86
CA VAL A 724 55.91 -29.06 83.26
C VAL A 724 56.79 -30.27 83.56
N MET A 725 56.90 -31.23 82.62
CA MET A 725 57.82 -32.36 82.77
C MET A 725 59.29 -31.93 82.76
N TYR A 726 59.64 -30.95 81.94
CA TYR A 726 61.00 -30.41 81.88
C TYR A 726 61.36 -29.61 83.16
N ASP A 727 60.43 -28.79 83.65
CA ASP A 727 60.54 -28.05 84.91
C ASP A 727 60.69 -29.03 86.10
N PHE A 728 59.92 -30.12 86.09
CA PHE A 728 60.01 -31.18 87.09
C PHE A 728 61.36 -31.90 87.06
N PHE A 729 61.83 -32.27 85.88
CA PHE A 729 63.13 -32.91 85.71
C PHE A 729 64.26 -32.00 86.22
N TYR A 730 64.27 -30.72 85.83
CA TYR A 730 65.26 -29.75 86.32
C TYR A 730 65.21 -29.59 87.85
N SER A 731 64.02 -29.48 88.44
CA SER A 731 63.86 -29.32 89.90
C SER A 731 64.46 -30.49 90.69
N VAL A 732 64.32 -31.71 90.18
CA VAL A 732 64.93 -32.91 90.78
C VAL A 732 66.45 -32.88 90.61
N LEU A 733 66.96 -32.54 89.42
CA LEU A 733 68.39 -32.44 89.18
C LEU A 733 69.07 -31.37 90.04
N ASP A 734 68.44 -30.20 90.17
CA ASP A 734 68.96 -29.10 90.99
C ASP A 734 68.98 -29.46 92.49
N SER A 735 68.06 -30.32 92.93
CA SER A 735 68.02 -30.81 94.32
C SER A 735 69.04 -31.92 94.58
N CYS A 736 69.34 -32.74 93.57
CA CYS A 736 70.43 -33.73 93.61
C CYS A 736 71.81 -33.09 93.41
N ALA A 737 71.88 -31.78 93.15
CA ALA A 737 73.11 -31.09 92.80
C ALA A 737 74.10 -31.03 93.97
N GLY A 738 74.98 -32.03 93.96
CA GLY A 738 76.34 -31.99 94.47
C GLY A 738 76.64 -32.84 95.70
N GLU A 739 76.07 -34.03 95.69
CA GLU A 739 76.85 -35.22 96.02
C GLU A 739 77.01 -36.05 94.74
N GLU A 740 77.96 -36.99 94.69
CA GLU A 740 78.04 -37.91 93.55
C GLU A 740 76.74 -38.73 93.48
N ASN A 741 75.96 -38.54 92.43
CA ASN A 741 74.63 -39.13 92.32
C ASN A 741 74.45 -39.81 90.97
N THR A 742 73.92 -41.03 90.97
CA THR A 742 73.53 -41.74 89.75
C THR A 742 72.02 -41.77 89.65
N LEU A 743 71.46 -41.20 88.59
CA LEU A 743 70.02 -41.09 88.39
C LEU A 743 69.57 -41.90 87.19
N LEU A 744 68.61 -42.78 87.40
CA LEU A 744 67.96 -43.52 86.32
C LEU A 744 66.67 -42.80 85.94
N GLU A 745 66.64 -42.27 84.73
CA GLU A 745 65.47 -41.60 84.15
C GLU A 745 64.74 -42.59 83.25
N ARG A 746 63.43 -42.67 83.41
CA ARG A 746 62.57 -43.42 82.50
C ARG A 746 61.35 -42.60 82.13
N LEU A 747 61.30 -42.17 80.88
CA LEU A 747 60.10 -41.64 80.25
C LEU A 747 59.33 -42.76 79.55
N ALA A 748 58.13 -43.07 80.02
CA ALA A 748 57.30 -44.13 79.45
C ALA A 748 55.82 -43.77 79.42
N ASP A 749 55.12 -44.29 78.42
CA ASP A 749 53.68 -44.17 78.33
C ASP A 749 53.00 -45.31 79.11
N THR A 750 52.20 -44.96 80.11
CA THR A 750 51.50 -45.94 80.97
C THR A 750 50.05 -45.50 81.17
N ASP A 751 49.09 -46.38 80.84
CA ASP A 751 47.65 -46.17 81.09
C ASP A 751 47.07 -44.82 80.58
N GLY A 752 47.48 -44.38 79.38
CA GLY A 752 46.98 -43.13 78.78
C GLY A 752 47.63 -41.85 79.34
N MET A 753 48.57 -41.99 80.28
CA MET A 753 49.40 -40.92 80.81
C MET A 753 50.85 -41.12 80.33
N THR A 754 51.60 -40.03 80.22
CA THR A 754 53.07 -40.11 80.09
C THR A 754 53.65 -39.96 81.49
N GLU A 755 54.49 -40.91 81.88
CA GLU A 755 55.08 -41.01 83.21
C GLU A 755 56.59 -40.85 83.11
N MET A 756 57.13 -39.87 83.84
CA MET A 756 58.56 -39.69 84.07
C MET A 756 58.88 -40.27 85.44
N LYS A 757 59.75 -41.28 85.49
CA LYS A 757 60.28 -41.85 86.73
C LYS A 757 61.76 -41.50 86.85
N LEU A 758 62.13 -41.05 88.04
CA LEU A 758 63.48 -40.65 88.42
C LEU A 758 63.88 -41.46 89.66
N LEU A 759 64.99 -42.17 89.55
CA LEU A 759 65.55 -43.01 90.61
C LEU A 759 66.99 -42.56 90.92
N PRO A 760 67.19 -41.56 91.78
CA PRO A 760 68.50 -41.16 92.29
C PRO A 760 69.09 -42.18 93.27
N SER A 761 70.42 -42.28 93.32
CA SER A 761 71.17 -43.13 94.25
C SER A 761 71.22 -42.56 95.68
N SER A 762 71.06 -41.25 95.84
CA SER A 762 70.83 -40.56 97.12
C SER A 762 69.87 -39.39 96.90
N PHE A 763 68.94 -39.15 97.82
CA PHE A 763 68.01 -38.02 97.70
C PHE A 763 67.65 -37.46 99.07
N ASP A 764 68.19 -36.29 99.39
CA ASP A 764 68.02 -35.63 100.69
C ASP A 764 66.90 -34.55 100.66
N GLY A 765 66.17 -34.43 99.55
CA GLY A 765 65.30 -33.30 99.23
C GLY A 765 63.89 -33.31 99.83
N GLY A 766 63.47 -34.36 100.54
CA GLY A 766 62.14 -34.46 101.16
C GLY A 766 60.96 -34.05 100.25
N GLU A 767 59.91 -33.44 100.80
CA GLU A 767 58.79 -32.85 100.04
C GLU A 767 59.08 -31.41 99.52
N GLU A 768 60.29 -30.88 99.74
CA GLU A 768 60.68 -29.48 99.48
C GLU A 768 61.39 -29.26 98.13
N PHE A 769 61.71 -30.31 97.37
CA PHE A 769 62.41 -30.20 96.08
C PHE A 769 61.59 -29.53 94.95
N MET A 770 60.28 -29.35 95.14
CA MET A 770 59.40 -28.66 94.19
C MET A 770 58.91 -27.33 94.76
N SER A 771 59.03 -26.25 93.98
CA SER A 771 58.41 -24.98 94.31
C SER A 771 56.88 -25.06 94.31
N ASP A 772 56.20 -24.19 95.07
CA ASP A 772 54.74 -24.10 95.08
C ASP A 772 54.14 -23.81 93.70
N GLU A 773 54.91 -23.14 92.84
CA GLU A 773 54.52 -22.84 91.46
C GLU A 773 54.59 -24.06 90.56
N LEU A 774 55.62 -24.89 90.72
CA LEU A 774 55.72 -26.16 90.01
C LEU A 774 54.61 -27.11 90.47
N LYS A 775 54.30 -27.16 91.77
CA LYS A 775 53.15 -27.92 92.30
C LYS A 775 51.83 -27.48 91.65
N LYS A 776 51.56 -26.17 91.59
CA LYS A 776 50.40 -25.60 90.89
C LYS A 776 50.41 -25.86 89.39
N ALA A 777 51.56 -25.81 88.74
CA ALA A 777 51.70 -26.08 87.31
C ALA A 777 51.40 -27.55 86.98
N VAL A 778 51.85 -28.48 87.84
CA VAL A 778 51.53 -29.90 87.74
C VAL A 778 50.03 -30.14 87.93
N GLU A 779 49.41 -29.57 88.96
CA GLU A 779 47.95 -29.66 89.14
C GLU A 779 47.18 -29.04 87.96
N GLY A 780 47.66 -27.91 87.45
CA GLY A 780 47.06 -27.19 86.33
C GLY A 780 47.05 -27.98 85.01
N VAL A 781 47.98 -28.91 84.82
CA VAL A 781 47.98 -29.85 83.67
C VAL A 781 47.31 -31.19 84.00
N GLY A 782 46.70 -31.34 85.18
CA GLY A 782 46.08 -32.60 85.62
C GLY A 782 47.10 -33.70 85.94
N GLY A 783 48.34 -33.31 86.24
CA GLY A 783 49.42 -34.22 86.59
C GLY A 783 49.42 -34.60 88.07
N THR A 784 50.08 -35.71 88.38
CA THR A 784 50.24 -36.20 89.76
C THR A 784 51.70 -36.57 90.01
N VAL A 785 52.26 -36.09 91.12
CA VAL A 785 53.59 -36.47 91.60
C VAL A 785 53.43 -37.50 92.71
N SER A 786 54.26 -38.55 92.70
CA SER A 786 54.40 -39.46 93.83
C SER A 786 55.87 -39.69 94.14
N VAL A 787 56.21 -39.62 95.43
CA VAL A 787 57.52 -39.98 95.98
C VAL A 787 57.33 -41.24 96.81
N LYS A 788 58.12 -42.28 96.54
CA LYS A 788 58.12 -43.55 97.29
C LYS A 788 59.49 -43.77 97.92
N ASP A 789 59.49 -44.00 99.22
CA ASP A 789 60.69 -44.36 99.97
C ASP A 789 61.02 -45.84 99.73
N LEU A 790 62.27 -46.14 99.36
CA LEU A 790 62.74 -47.47 99.00
C LEU A 790 64.02 -47.79 99.79
N ASP A 791 63.90 -48.09 101.09
CA ASP A 791 64.91 -48.50 102.09
C ASP A 791 66.29 -47.78 102.06
N GLU A 792 67.01 -47.78 100.92
CA GLU A 792 68.29 -47.11 100.66
C GLU A 792 68.22 -46.01 99.55
N THR A 793 67.06 -45.76 98.91
CA THR A 793 66.86 -44.77 97.81
C THR A 793 65.43 -44.20 97.77
N ALA A 794 65.18 -43.15 96.97
CA ALA A 794 63.84 -42.60 96.75
C ALA A 794 63.39 -42.73 95.27
N GLY A 795 62.17 -43.21 95.03
CA GLY A 795 61.55 -43.24 93.70
C GLY A 795 60.61 -42.06 93.49
N ILE A 796 60.98 -41.15 92.59
CA ILE A 796 60.23 -39.93 92.28
C ILE A 796 59.56 -40.11 90.93
N SER A 797 58.25 -39.87 90.83
CA SER A 797 57.56 -39.97 89.54
C SER A 797 56.52 -38.89 89.31
N LEU A 798 56.50 -38.33 88.11
CA LEU A 798 55.47 -37.42 87.61
C LEU A 798 54.67 -38.12 86.50
N ARG A 799 53.35 -38.10 86.62
CA ARG A 799 52.42 -38.51 85.55
C ARG A 799 51.71 -37.29 85.02
N VAL A 800 51.68 -37.11 83.71
CA VAL A 800 50.84 -36.09 83.04
C VAL A 800 49.97 -36.73 81.96
N PRO A 801 48.81 -36.13 81.63
CA PRO A 801 47.97 -36.61 80.54
C PRO A 801 48.71 -36.60 79.20
N LYS A 802 48.49 -37.64 78.38
CA LYS A 802 48.95 -37.61 77.00
C LYS A 802 48.32 -36.46 76.24
N GLY A 803 49.12 -35.80 75.41
CA GLY A 803 48.67 -34.81 74.44
C GLY A 803 48.32 -35.49 73.12
N GLY A 804 47.25 -35.02 72.51
CA GLY A 804 46.73 -35.56 71.27
C GLY A 804 45.22 -35.78 71.39
N LYS A 805 44.48 -35.18 70.46
CA LYS A 805 43.07 -35.54 70.27
C LYS A 805 42.99 -37.07 70.09
N ALA A 806 42.21 -37.73 70.94
CA ALA A 806 41.57 -39.00 70.55
C ALA A 806 40.85 -38.76 69.20
N PRO A 807 40.83 -39.74 68.27
CA PRO A 807 40.43 -39.54 66.88
C PRO A 807 39.08 -38.85 66.68
#